data_AF-A0AAD7IRH7-F1
#
_entry.id   AF-A0AAD7IRH7-F1
#
_cell.length_a   1.000
_cell.length_b   1.000
_cell.length_c   1.000
_cell.angle_alpha   90.00
_cell.angle_beta   90.00
_cell.angle_gamma   90.00
#
_symmetry.space_group_name_H-M   'P 1'
#
loop_
_entity.id
_entity.type
_entity.pdbx_description
1 polymer ?
#
loop_
_entity_poly.entity_id
_entity_poly.type
_entity_poly.pdbx_seq_one_letter_code
_entity_poly.pdbx_strand_id
1 'polypeptide(L)'
;MTSTEQNFSGALATWKEINLSELQKTLDAQGIQLVDNQKESVVGRKALADKTKEFKKLPDGEKGEAFKGLLKAYQTEIDSLTKRSKASENAFLDVYKVLAEAPDPYPLLEAAVDQTVKVAEARELESELKRLREENIDLRKRVSDFAAVETAKKKADTKVEQLELKMEEMILEKVAQKENELNATYDEKMRNYEEREQDLQRQVSLTKNQLRDLRMSNDSNQAKLIDHGQRQDQEVVAKLAEVDMIVADLERANSRVVTVERRNEILRAEIESMRTGTENSDRVKSLEAQVADLEADSERLSRVLETQKQAASDAEYTGQKKTEELLRDIQTKSTEIDQLKQRIKQYGDYDEIKRELEIMKYVEFAGLDEDADEDGDEDESGLQLPNPNAQKANAQHGKTLEALLATKNKRILEELTKFRIIHTELEASLQTAEEQLATTSAELEKQKILNEKLETDLVSMNSHKSNGDLSLTEGDSTDVLAGLDLGRKAEQPVRTTPIPFASSADTTILPIVTSQRDRFRQRNAELEEELRKQFQIISELRTEIKNLQSDNLKLYEKVRYMQSYREEAGSRPVTSQLDPLPAPAGGSARPDDMSKYRTRYEEAMNPFEAFRGREATRAYQNLNHIERGVLVLTRGILGNRRTRAFFIFYALALHLLVMFTTYECTTSSSGGQLQRQPGPHR
;
A
#
# COMPACT_ATOMS: atom_id res chain seq x y z
N MET A 1 -34.37 18.55 59.86
CA MET A 1 -34.26 19.58 58.81
C MET A 1 -35.44 20.54 58.82
N THR A 2 -36.68 20.08 59.06
CA THR A 2 -37.88 20.94 59.07
C THR A 2 -37.98 21.95 60.22
N SER A 3 -37.50 21.62 61.43
CA SER A 3 -37.53 22.55 62.58
C SER A 3 -36.54 23.71 62.43
N THR A 4 -35.37 23.45 61.88
CA THR A 4 -34.36 24.47 61.58
C THR A 4 -34.81 25.38 60.43
N GLU A 5 -35.39 24.82 59.35
CA GLU A 5 -35.92 25.61 58.22
C GLU A 5 -37.07 26.55 58.62
N GLN A 6 -37.96 26.12 59.52
CA GLN A 6 -39.01 26.97 60.08
C GLN A 6 -38.41 28.12 60.92
N ASN A 7 -37.35 27.86 61.66
CA ASN A 7 -36.62 28.89 62.41
C ASN A 7 -35.85 29.85 61.49
N PHE A 8 -35.30 29.37 60.36
CA PHE A 8 -34.61 30.23 59.37
C PHE A 8 -35.58 31.17 58.65
N SER A 9 -36.72 30.66 58.19
CA SER A 9 -37.74 31.48 57.52
C SER A 9 -38.35 32.50 58.47
N GLY A 10 -38.58 32.12 59.73
CA GLY A 10 -39.07 33.02 60.78
C GLY A 10 -38.04 34.11 61.11
N ALA A 11 -36.77 33.74 61.29
CA ALA A 11 -35.70 34.67 61.58
C ALA A 11 -35.42 35.66 60.43
N LEU A 12 -35.53 35.20 59.19
CA LEU A 12 -35.42 36.07 58.01
C LEU A 12 -36.59 37.05 57.92
N ALA A 13 -37.81 36.61 58.27
CA ALA A 13 -38.96 37.50 58.36
C ALA A 13 -38.78 38.57 59.45
N THR A 14 -38.30 38.20 60.64
CA THR A 14 -38.04 39.17 61.71
C THR A 14 -36.96 40.19 61.33
N TRP A 15 -35.85 39.78 60.69
CA TRP A 15 -34.82 40.71 60.22
C TRP A 15 -35.29 41.62 59.09
N LYS A 16 -36.23 41.14 58.27
CA LYS A 16 -36.90 41.94 57.25
C LYS A 16 -37.84 42.98 57.88
N GLU A 17 -38.58 42.62 58.92
CA GLU A 17 -39.47 43.53 59.67
C GLU A 17 -38.70 44.57 60.49
N ILE A 18 -37.59 44.18 61.12
CA ILE A 18 -36.68 45.09 61.83
C ILE A 18 -36.16 46.19 60.88
N ASN A 19 -35.97 45.84 59.60
CA ASN A 19 -35.50 46.74 58.56
C ASN A 19 -34.35 47.63 59.04
N LEU A 20 -33.17 47.02 59.22
CA LEU A 20 -31.99 47.67 59.77
C LEU A 20 -31.68 49.03 59.12
N SER A 21 -31.96 49.18 57.83
CA SER A 21 -31.74 50.43 57.09
C SER A 21 -32.63 51.59 57.56
N GLU A 22 -33.85 51.30 57.98
CA GLU A 22 -34.80 52.29 58.48
C GLU A 22 -34.59 52.55 59.98
N LEU A 23 -34.29 51.50 60.74
CA LEU A 23 -33.88 51.62 62.15
C LEU A 23 -32.63 52.49 62.29
N GLN A 24 -31.63 52.32 61.42
CA GLN A 24 -30.42 53.15 61.39
C GLN A 24 -30.76 54.63 61.16
N LYS A 25 -31.65 54.95 60.21
CA LYS A 25 -32.06 56.33 59.96
C LYS A 25 -32.76 56.97 61.16
N THR A 26 -33.61 56.20 61.84
CA THR A 26 -34.29 56.65 63.07
C THR A 26 -33.29 56.91 64.20
N LEU A 27 -32.33 56.00 64.38
CA LEU A 27 -31.25 56.13 65.34
C LEU A 27 -30.35 57.34 65.06
N ASP A 28 -30.02 57.60 63.79
CA ASP A 28 -29.25 58.78 63.40
C ASP A 28 -29.99 60.07 63.76
N ALA A 29 -31.29 60.14 63.49
CA ALA A 29 -32.13 61.29 63.85
C ALA A 29 -32.23 61.49 65.38
N GLN A 30 -32.43 60.40 66.13
CA GLN A 30 -32.45 60.42 67.60
C GLN A 30 -31.09 60.81 68.19
N GLY A 31 -30.00 60.36 67.57
CA GLY A 31 -28.63 60.72 67.96
C GLY A 31 -28.36 62.21 67.81
N ILE A 32 -28.78 62.81 66.70
CA ILE A 32 -28.71 64.27 66.49
C ILE A 32 -29.50 65.01 67.57
N GLN A 33 -30.74 64.58 67.83
CA GLN A 33 -31.58 65.18 68.87
C GLN A 33 -30.96 65.06 70.27
N LEU A 34 -30.30 63.95 70.59
CA LEU A 34 -29.62 63.76 71.87
C LEU A 34 -28.45 64.76 72.03
N VAL A 35 -27.66 64.94 70.97
CA VAL A 35 -26.56 65.92 70.94
C VAL A 35 -27.08 67.34 71.12
N ASP A 36 -28.18 67.70 70.46
CA ASP A 36 -28.76 69.03 70.58
C ASP A 36 -29.38 69.26 71.97
N ASN A 37 -30.08 68.25 72.52
CA ASN A 37 -30.56 68.26 73.91
C ASN A 37 -29.42 68.44 74.92
N GLN A 38 -28.24 67.84 74.65
CA GLN A 38 -27.05 68.01 75.48
C GLN A 38 -26.52 69.45 75.40
N LYS A 39 -26.45 70.05 74.21
CA LYS A 39 -26.05 71.46 74.03
C LYS A 39 -27.01 72.39 74.77
N GLU A 40 -28.31 72.18 74.63
CA GLU A 40 -29.35 72.95 75.33
C GLU A 40 -29.21 72.82 76.85
N SER A 41 -28.75 71.68 77.38
CA SER A 41 -28.52 71.48 78.83
C SER A 41 -27.36 72.32 79.34
N VAL A 42 -26.30 72.43 78.54
CA VAL A 42 -25.16 73.27 78.89
C VAL A 42 -25.57 74.75 78.88
N VAL A 43 -26.30 75.17 77.85
CA VAL A 43 -26.78 76.56 77.71
C VAL A 43 -27.79 76.91 78.81
N GLY A 44 -28.78 76.04 79.06
CA GLY A 44 -29.78 76.21 80.11
C GLY A 44 -29.17 76.32 81.50
N ARG A 45 -28.24 75.42 81.85
CA ARG A 45 -27.49 75.50 83.12
C ARG A 45 -26.68 76.80 83.25
N LYS A 46 -26.02 77.24 82.19
CA LYS A 46 -25.27 78.51 82.19
C LYS A 46 -26.20 79.71 82.40
N ALA A 47 -27.31 79.77 81.67
CA ALA A 47 -28.30 80.83 81.81
C ALA A 47 -28.92 80.89 83.22
N LEU A 48 -29.12 79.74 83.86
CA LEU A 48 -29.56 79.68 85.26
C LEU A 48 -28.49 80.17 86.24
N ALA A 49 -27.24 79.80 86.04
CA ALA A 49 -26.13 80.28 86.85
C ALA A 49 -26.01 81.81 86.77
N ASP A 50 -26.16 82.38 85.57
CA ASP A 50 -26.14 83.83 85.35
C ASP A 50 -27.32 84.53 86.03
N LYS A 51 -28.56 84.05 85.83
CA LYS A 51 -29.75 84.59 86.54
C LYS A 51 -29.65 84.50 88.06
N THR A 52 -29.05 83.43 88.58
CA THR A 52 -28.82 83.26 90.02
C THR A 52 -27.79 84.26 90.53
N LYS A 53 -26.76 84.56 89.73
CA LYS A 53 -25.73 85.56 90.05
C LYS A 53 -26.30 86.98 90.00
N GLU A 54 -27.17 87.28 89.03
CA GLU A 54 -27.89 88.56 88.93
C GLU A 54 -28.85 88.76 90.11
N PHE A 55 -29.63 87.74 90.46
CA PHE A 55 -30.52 87.78 91.62
C PHE A 55 -29.78 88.11 92.92
N LYS A 56 -28.59 87.54 93.14
CA LYS A 56 -27.75 87.83 94.32
C LYS A 56 -27.30 89.30 94.42
N LYS A 57 -27.25 90.03 93.30
CA LYS A 57 -26.78 91.43 93.24
C LYS A 57 -27.89 92.46 93.44
N LEU A 58 -29.17 92.06 93.45
CA LEU A 58 -30.31 92.97 93.59
C LEU A 58 -30.45 93.51 95.04
N PRO A 59 -31.00 94.71 95.24
CA PRO A 59 -31.36 95.24 96.57
C PRO A 59 -32.50 94.45 97.25
N ASP A 60 -32.54 94.43 98.59
CA ASP A 60 -33.47 93.57 99.35
C ASP A 60 -34.96 93.85 99.10
N GLY A 61 -35.33 95.07 98.70
CA GLY A 61 -36.72 95.42 98.33
C GLY A 61 -37.20 94.82 97.00
N GLU A 62 -36.28 94.54 96.07
CA GLU A 62 -36.59 94.02 94.72
C GLU A 62 -36.42 92.49 94.62
N LYS A 63 -35.78 91.86 95.62
CA LYS A 63 -35.59 90.40 95.67
C LYS A 63 -36.89 89.61 95.73
N GLY A 64 -37.93 90.15 96.37
CA GLY A 64 -39.23 89.48 96.46
C GLY A 64 -39.85 89.20 95.09
N GLU A 65 -39.81 90.17 94.18
CA GLU A 65 -40.33 90.02 92.82
C GLU A 65 -39.41 89.18 91.92
N ALA A 66 -38.09 89.40 92.00
CA ALA A 66 -37.12 88.67 91.19
C ALA A 66 -37.00 87.18 91.57
N PHE A 67 -37.27 86.80 92.82
CA PHE A 67 -37.22 85.41 93.29
C PHE A 67 -38.25 84.54 92.58
N LYS A 68 -39.45 85.07 92.31
CA LYS A 68 -40.50 84.37 91.56
C LYS A 68 -40.04 84.05 90.13
N GLY A 69 -39.33 84.97 89.49
CA GLY A 69 -38.75 84.76 88.16
C GLY A 69 -37.63 83.71 88.15
N LEU A 70 -36.76 83.72 89.17
CA LEU A 70 -35.68 82.75 89.31
C LEU A 70 -36.22 81.34 89.60
N LEU A 71 -37.19 81.21 90.51
CA LEU A 71 -37.83 79.93 90.83
C LEU A 71 -38.50 79.32 89.60
N LYS A 72 -39.19 80.14 88.80
CA LYS A 72 -39.78 79.70 87.53
C LYS A 72 -38.72 79.24 86.53
N ALA A 73 -37.55 79.88 86.48
CA ALA A 73 -36.45 79.44 85.62
C ALA A 73 -35.86 78.08 86.06
N TYR A 74 -35.69 77.86 87.37
CA TYR A 74 -35.30 76.55 87.93
C TYR A 74 -36.32 75.46 87.64
N GLN A 75 -37.61 75.74 87.85
CA GLN A 75 -38.67 74.80 87.49
C GLN A 75 -38.63 74.45 86.01
N THR A 76 -38.49 75.45 85.13
CA THR A 76 -38.42 75.24 83.68
C THR A 76 -37.24 74.34 83.26
N GLU A 77 -36.06 74.51 83.88
CA GLU A 77 -34.90 73.66 83.55
C GLU A 77 -35.00 72.24 84.15
N ILE A 78 -35.65 72.08 85.30
CA ILE A 78 -35.94 70.75 85.86
C ILE A 78 -36.95 70.00 84.96
N ASP A 79 -37.97 70.70 84.47
CA ASP A 79 -38.95 70.13 83.53
C ASP A 79 -38.27 69.78 82.19
N SER A 80 -37.40 70.66 81.68
CA SER A 80 -36.63 70.40 80.44
C SER A 80 -35.65 69.24 80.60
N LEU A 81 -34.97 69.13 81.75
CA LEU A 81 -34.09 68.01 82.08
C LEU A 81 -34.86 66.69 82.13
N THR A 82 -36.01 66.67 82.80
CA THR A 82 -36.88 65.49 82.89
C THR A 82 -37.38 65.07 81.52
N LYS A 83 -37.77 66.03 80.68
CA LYS A 83 -38.21 65.77 79.30
C LYS A 83 -37.10 65.14 78.45
N ARG A 84 -35.87 65.64 78.58
CA ARG A 84 -34.70 65.09 77.86
C ARG A 84 -34.32 63.70 78.34
N SER A 85 -34.32 63.45 79.65
CA SER A 85 -34.06 62.12 80.23
C SER A 85 -35.06 61.09 79.71
N LYS A 86 -36.35 61.42 79.74
CA LYS A 86 -37.41 60.55 79.20
C LYS A 86 -37.25 60.31 77.70
N ALA A 87 -36.86 61.32 76.93
CA ALA A 87 -36.61 61.16 75.50
C ALA A 87 -35.44 60.20 75.22
N SER A 88 -34.33 60.30 75.97
CA SER A 88 -33.21 59.37 75.84
C SER A 88 -33.53 57.95 76.32
N GLU A 89 -34.30 57.81 77.40
CA GLU A 89 -34.74 56.52 77.93
C GLU A 89 -35.67 55.82 76.94
N ASN A 90 -36.64 56.55 76.37
CA ASN A 90 -37.54 56.01 75.36
C ASN A 90 -36.78 55.61 74.08
N ALA A 91 -35.88 56.45 73.58
CA ALA A 91 -35.08 56.13 72.40
C ALA A 91 -34.23 54.85 72.60
N PHE A 92 -33.64 54.66 73.78
CA PHE A 92 -32.92 53.44 74.11
C PHE A 92 -33.84 52.22 74.19
N LEU A 93 -34.99 52.34 74.86
CA LEU A 93 -35.94 51.23 75.03
C LEU A 93 -36.57 50.79 73.70
N ASP A 94 -36.85 51.74 72.81
CA ASP A 94 -37.38 51.44 71.47
C ASP A 94 -36.41 50.55 70.68
N VAL A 95 -35.11 50.84 70.74
CA VAL A 95 -34.06 50.05 70.08
C VAL A 95 -33.85 48.71 70.76
N TYR A 96 -33.80 48.70 72.10
CA TYR A 96 -33.63 47.49 72.87
C TYR A 96 -34.76 46.50 72.61
N LYS A 97 -36.02 46.96 72.53
CA LYS A 97 -37.17 46.09 72.25
C LYS A 97 -37.04 45.38 70.91
N VAL A 98 -36.62 46.12 69.87
CA VAL A 98 -36.47 45.58 68.51
C VAL A 98 -35.31 44.58 68.44
N LEU A 99 -34.19 44.84 69.13
CA LEU A 99 -33.02 43.96 69.11
C LEU A 99 -33.14 42.76 70.07
N ALA A 100 -33.89 42.88 71.17
CA ALA A 100 -34.07 41.80 72.14
C ALA A 100 -34.92 40.65 71.58
N GLU A 101 -35.85 40.95 70.67
CA GLU A 101 -36.68 39.96 69.98
C GLU A 101 -36.01 39.43 68.70
N ALA A 102 -34.89 40.03 68.27
CA ALA A 102 -34.18 39.64 67.06
C ALA A 102 -33.35 38.36 67.26
N PRO A 103 -33.51 37.34 66.40
CA PRO A 103 -32.67 36.14 66.45
C PRO A 103 -31.25 36.44 65.97
N ASP A 104 -30.25 35.74 66.51
CA ASP A 104 -28.85 35.89 66.11
C ASP A 104 -28.66 35.65 64.59
N PRO A 105 -28.11 36.61 63.82
CA PRO A 105 -27.94 36.46 62.37
C PRO A 105 -26.75 35.57 61.99
N TYR A 106 -25.81 35.27 62.89
CA TYR A 106 -24.59 34.52 62.55
C TYR A 106 -24.88 33.10 62.05
N PRO A 107 -25.71 32.28 62.72
CA PRO A 107 -26.06 30.93 62.25
C PRO A 107 -26.82 30.93 60.91
N LEU A 108 -27.57 32.02 60.61
CA LEU A 108 -28.26 32.18 59.33
C LEU A 108 -27.29 32.39 58.18
N LEU A 109 -26.29 33.25 58.39
CA LEU A 109 -25.28 33.53 57.38
C LEU A 109 -24.35 32.33 57.18
N GLU A 110 -23.97 31.64 58.25
CA GLU A 110 -23.17 30.41 58.17
C GLU A 110 -23.91 29.31 57.38
N ALA A 111 -25.18 29.05 57.69
CA ALA A 111 -25.98 28.08 56.96
C ALA A 111 -26.18 28.46 55.48
N ALA A 112 -26.35 29.76 55.18
CA ALA A 112 -26.44 30.24 53.81
C ALA A 112 -25.13 30.02 53.04
N VAL A 113 -23.98 30.29 53.66
CA VAL A 113 -22.65 30.02 53.06
C VAL A 113 -22.47 28.52 52.82
N ASP A 114 -22.76 27.68 53.81
CA ASP A 114 -22.68 26.22 53.66
C ASP A 114 -23.59 25.70 52.55
N GLN A 115 -24.80 26.25 52.43
CA GLN A 115 -25.73 25.88 51.36
C GLN A 115 -25.20 26.34 50.00
N THR A 116 -24.58 27.51 49.88
CA THR A 116 -23.98 27.95 48.62
C THR A 116 -22.81 27.07 48.19
N VAL A 117 -21.98 26.62 49.14
CA VAL A 117 -20.88 25.67 48.87
C VAL A 117 -21.44 24.33 48.39
N LYS A 118 -22.44 23.77 49.11
CA LYS A 118 -23.09 22.52 48.70
C LYS A 118 -23.76 22.60 47.34
N VAL A 119 -24.35 23.74 46.98
CA VAL A 119 -24.94 23.96 45.65
C VAL A 119 -23.85 24.02 44.57
N ALA A 120 -22.69 24.62 44.85
CA ALA A 120 -21.56 24.62 43.94
C ALA A 120 -21.02 23.19 43.71
N GLU A 121 -20.78 22.44 44.78
CA GLU A 121 -20.35 21.03 44.71
C GLU A 121 -21.36 20.16 43.95
N ALA A 122 -22.66 20.35 44.19
CA ALA A 122 -23.70 19.61 43.48
C ALA A 122 -23.68 19.90 41.96
N ARG A 123 -23.43 21.16 41.55
CA ARG A 123 -23.30 21.53 40.13
C ARG A 123 -22.07 20.91 39.49
N GLU A 124 -20.95 20.86 40.20
CA GLU A 124 -19.74 20.19 39.72
C GLU A 124 -19.99 18.69 39.51
N LEU A 125 -20.60 18.02 40.49
CA LEU A 125 -20.98 16.61 40.39
C LEU A 125 -21.98 16.34 39.27
N GLU A 126 -22.97 17.21 39.05
CA GLU A 126 -23.90 17.11 37.93
C GLU A 126 -23.19 17.22 36.58
N SER A 127 -22.23 18.14 36.47
CA SER A 127 -21.42 18.32 35.25
C SER A 127 -20.55 17.09 34.97
N GLU A 128 -19.95 16.50 36.00
CA GLU A 128 -19.14 15.29 35.88
C GLU A 128 -20.01 14.08 35.52
N LEU A 129 -21.17 13.92 36.15
CA LEU A 129 -22.12 12.87 35.79
C LEU A 129 -22.60 12.98 34.34
N LYS A 130 -22.80 14.20 33.84
CA LYS A 130 -23.15 14.42 32.43
C LYS A 130 -22.00 13.98 31.51
N ARG A 131 -20.77 14.43 31.80
CA ARG A 131 -19.57 14.04 31.05
C ARG A 131 -19.38 12.52 31.04
N LEU A 132 -19.50 11.87 32.19
CA LEU A 132 -19.37 10.41 32.30
C LEU A 132 -20.47 9.67 31.53
N ARG A 133 -21.70 10.19 31.48
CA ARG A 133 -22.78 9.62 30.66
C ARG A 133 -22.49 9.74 29.16
N GLU A 134 -22.01 10.90 28.71
CA GLU A 134 -21.59 11.13 27.33
C GLU A 134 -20.43 10.18 26.94
N GLU A 135 -19.40 10.08 27.78
CA GLU A 135 -18.29 9.13 27.60
C GLU A 135 -18.79 7.68 27.54
N ASN A 136 -19.77 7.29 28.36
CA ASN A 136 -20.34 5.94 28.32
C ASN A 136 -21.10 5.66 27.02
N ILE A 137 -21.84 6.65 26.50
CA ILE A 137 -22.54 6.55 25.22
C ILE A 137 -21.53 6.40 24.07
N ASP A 138 -20.48 7.21 24.06
CA ASP A 138 -19.42 7.15 23.07
C ASP A 138 -18.68 5.81 23.11
N LEU A 139 -18.38 5.30 24.30
CA LEU A 139 -17.77 3.98 24.46
C LEU A 139 -18.69 2.86 23.95
N ARG A 140 -19.99 2.92 24.26
CA ARG A 140 -20.97 1.95 23.74
C ARG A 140 -21.06 1.99 22.21
N LYS A 141 -21.03 3.19 21.62
CA LYS A 141 -21.00 3.35 20.16
C LYS A 141 -19.73 2.77 19.56
N ARG A 142 -18.56 3.03 20.14
CA ARG A 142 -17.29 2.43 19.68
C ARG A 142 -17.31 0.91 19.76
N VAL A 143 -17.93 0.34 20.79
CA VAL A 143 -18.09 -1.12 20.93
C VAL A 143 -19.03 -1.66 19.85
N SER A 144 -20.14 -1.00 19.54
CA SER A 144 -21.04 -1.44 18.45
C SER A 144 -20.37 -1.34 17.08
N ASP A 145 -19.64 -0.26 16.84
CA ASP A 145 -18.90 -0.06 15.58
C ASP A 145 -17.81 -1.12 15.43
N PHE A 146 -17.10 -1.44 16.51
CA PHE A 146 -16.12 -2.53 16.51
C PHE A 146 -16.76 -3.90 16.22
N ALA A 147 -17.92 -4.19 16.81
CA ALA A 147 -18.65 -5.43 16.53
C ALA A 147 -19.06 -5.53 15.04
N ALA A 148 -19.51 -4.42 14.44
CA ALA A 148 -19.81 -4.37 13.01
C ALA A 148 -18.57 -4.65 12.15
N VAL A 149 -17.43 -4.03 12.48
CA VAL A 149 -16.15 -4.28 11.80
C VAL A 149 -15.70 -5.74 11.96
N GLU A 150 -15.86 -6.34 13.15
CA GLU A 150 -15.51 -7.74 13.38
C GLU A 150 -16.35 -8.69 12.51
N THR A 151 -17.66 -8.42 12.35
CA THR A 151 -18.50 -9.22 11.44
C THR A 151 -18.13 -9.04 9.97
N ALA A 152 -17.74 -7.83 9.56
CA ALA A 152 -17.27 -7.57 8.21
C ALA A 152 -15.93 -8.28 7.94
N LYS A 153 -15.02 -8.27 8.91
CA LYS A 153 -13.76 -9.01 8.85
C LYS A 153 -14.00 -10.51 8.69
N LYS A 154 -14.86 -11.11 9.54
CA LYS A 154 -15.19 -12.54 9.41
C LYS A 154 -15.75 -12.89 8.03
N LYS A 155 -16.60 -12.04 7.45
CA LYS A 155 -17.11 -12.24 6.08
C LYS A 155 -16.01 -12.13 5.03
N ALA A 156 -15.08 -11.18 5.18
CA ALA A 156 -13.93 -11.05 4.28
C ALA A 156 -13.01 -12.27 4.37
N ASP A 157 -12.68 -12.73 5.59
CA ASP A 157 -11.86 -13.92 5.83
C ASP A 157 -12.49 -15.16 5.17
N THR A 158 -13.80 -15.38 5.33
CA THR A 158 -14.50 -16.50 4.65
C THR A 158 -14.50 -16.40 3.13
N LYS A 159 -14.50 -15.19 2.56
CA LYS A 159 -14.41 -15.00 1.11
C LYS A 159 -13.00 -15.31 0.60
N VAL A 160 -11.98 -14.92 1.35
CA VAL A 160 -10.58 -15.25 1.04
C VAL A 160 -10.39 -16.76 1.05
N GLU A 161 -10.84 -17.46 2.11
CA GLU A 161 -10.77 -18.93 2.17
C GLU A 161 -11.48 -19.59 0.98
N GLN A 162 -12.65 -19.08 0.58
CA GLN A 162 -13.37 -19.60 -0.60
C GLN A 162 -12.63 -19.37 -1.92
N LEU A 163 -11.96 -18.22 -2.08
CA LEU A 163 -11.16 -17.92 -3.27
C LEU A 163 -9.89 -18.75 -3.32
N GLU A 164 -9.23 -18.95 -2.17
CA GLU A 164 -8.07 -19.82 -2.04
C GLU A 164 -8.42 -21.27 -2.40
N LEU A 165 -9.53 -21.81 -1.87
CA LEU A 165 -10.01 -23.16 -2.21
C LEU A 165 -10.34 -23.30 -3.70
N LYS A 166 -11.02 -22.32 -4.30
CA LYS A 166 -11.30 -22.33 -5.75
C LYS A 166 -10.04 -22.26 -6.60
N MET A 167 -9.06 -21.48 -6.16
CA MET A 167 -7.78 -21.39 -6.86
C MET A 167 -7.00 -22.70 -6.74
N GLU A 168 -7.01 -23.33 -5.57
CA GLU A 168 -6.40 -24.64 -5.36
C GLU A 168 -7.07 -25.72 -6.21
N GLU A 169 -8.41 -25.74 -6.28
CA GLU A 169 -9.17 -26.64 -7.17
C GLU A 169 -8.82 -26.41 -8.65
N MET A 170 -8.74 -25.16 -9.10
CA MET A 170 -8.35 -24.82 -10.47
C MET A 170 -6.90 -25.24 -10.78
N ILE A 171 -5.98 -25.07 -9.82
CA ILE A 171 -4.59 -25.51 -9.97
C ILE A 171 -4.54 -27.03 -10.07
N LEU A 172 -5.25 -27.75 -9.19
CA LEU A 172 -5.32 -29.22 -9.24
C LEU A 172 -5.92 -29.71 -10.56
N GLU A 173 -6.96 -29.06 -11.06
CA GLU A 173 -7.55 -29.40 -12.35
C GLU A 173 -6.56 -29.16 -13.50
N LYS A 174 -5.86 -28.02 -13.54
CA LYS A 174 -4.84 -27.74 -14.55
C LYS A 174 -3.66 -28.70 -14.49
N VAL A 175 -3.22 -29.06 -13.28
CA VAL A 175 -2.16 -30.07 -13.09
C VAL A 175 -2.63 -31.42 -13.61
N ALA A 176 -3.83 -31.87 -13.24
CA ALA A 176 -4.40 -33.13 -13.72
C ALA A 176 -4.57 -33.14 -15.25
N GLN A 177 -5.01 -32.03 -15.85
CA GLN A 177 -5.07 -31.89 -17.32
C GLN A 177 -3.68 -32.03 -17.96
N LYS A 178 -2.65 -31.36 -17.41
CA LYS A 178 -1.28 -31.46 -17.92
C LYS A 178 -0.67 -32.84 -17.72
N GLU A 179 -0.95 -33.49 -16.60
CA GLU A 179 -0.56 -34.89 -16.37
C GLU A 179 -1.21 -35.82 -17.39
N ASN A 180 -2.50 -35.64 -17.68
CA ASN A 180 -3.21 -36.43 -18.69
C ASN A 180 -2.67 -36.17 -20.11
N GLU A 181 -2.38 -34.92 -20.47
CA GLU A 181 -1.74 -34.59 -21.75
C GLU A 181 -0.36 -35.26 -21.87
N LEU A 182 0.48 -35.16 -20.83
CA LEU A 182 1.80 -35.79 -20.83
C LEU A 182 1.68 -37.31 -20.94
N ASN A 183 0.80 -37.93 -20.15
CA ASN A 183 0.53 -39.37 -20.22
C ASN A 183 0.09 -39.78 -21.63
N ALA A 184 -0.82 -39.02 -22.27
CA ALA A 184 -1.23 -39.29 -23.65
C ALA A 184 -0.05 -39.21 -24.65
N THR A 185 0.84 -38.22 -24.50
CA THR A 185 2.04 -38.13 -25.37
C THR A 185 3.03 -39.27 -25.12
N TYR A 186 3.16 -39.74 -23.87
CA TYR A 186 3.99 -40.88 -23.54
C TYR A 186 3.40 -42.17 -24.08
N ASP A 187 2.09 -42.36 -23.97
CA ASP A 187 1.37 -43.51 -24.53
C ASP A 187 1.50 -43.55 -26.05
N GLU A 188 1.38 -42.41 -26.74
CA GLU A 188 1.58 -42.33 -28.20
C GLU A 188 3.03 -42.66 -28.58
N LYS A 189 4.01 -42.14 -27.84
CA LYS A 189 5.43 -42.48 -28.07
C LYS A 189 5.69 -43.97 -27.82
N MET A 190 5.13 -44.55 -26.77
CA MET A 190 5.25 -45.97 -26.48
C MET A 190 4.65 -46.82 -27.61
N ARG A 191 3.45 -46.48 -28.09
CA ARG A 191 2.84 -47.16 -29.25
C ARG A 191 3.70 -47.05 -30.51
N ASN A 192 4.27 -45.89 -30.79
CA ASN A 192 5.16 -45.70 -31.94
C ASN A 192 6.45 -46.54 -31.82
N TYR A 193 7.00 -46.65 -30.61
CA TYR A 193 8.15 -47.51 -30.36
C TYR A 193 7.80 -49.00 -30.47
N GLU A 194 6.64 -49.42 -29.96
CA GLU A 194 6.13 -50.79 -30.10
C GLU A 194 5.88 -51.16 -31.57
N GLU A 195 5.28 -50.26 -32.36
CA GLU A 195 5.07 -50.48 -33.79
C GLU A 195 6.40 -50.58 -34.54
N ARG A 196 7.35 -49.70 -34.24
CA ARG A 196 8.70 -49.74 -34.82
C ARG A 196 9.44 -51.02 -34.42
N GLU A 197 9.29 -51.47 -33.18
CA GLU A 197 9.84 -52.74 -32.72
C GLU A 197 9.23 -53.91 -33.50
N GLN A 198 7.91 -53.93 -33.68
CA GLN A 198 7.22 -54.95 -34.47
C GLN A 198 7.69 -54.95 -35.93
N ASP A 199 7.87 -53.79 -36.55
CA ASP A 199 8.40 -53.69 -37.92
C ASP A 199 9.83 -54.19 -38.03
N LEU A 200 10.70 -53.84 -37.08
CA LEU A 200 12.05 -54.38 -37.03
C LEU A 200 12.04 -55.90 -36.81
N GLN A 201 11.15 -56.41 -35.95
CA GLN A 201 10.96 -57.86 -35.77
C GLN A 201 10.48 -58.54 -37.06
N ARG A 202 9.57 -57.91 -37.83
CA ARG A 202 9.12 -58.39 -39.16
C ARG A 202 10.26 -58.38 -40.18
N GLN A 203 11.09 -57.34 -40.22
CA GLN A 203 12.26 -57.29 -41.11
C GLN A 203 13.30 -58.34 -40.73
N VAL A 204 13.55 -58.55 -39.44
CA VAL A 204 14.45 -59.60 -38.94
C VAL A 204 13.89 -60.99 -39.27
N SER A 205 12.58 -61.23 -39.15
CA SER A 205 11.99 -62.51 -39.51
C SER A 205 12.02 -62.74 -41.04
N LEU A 206 11.76 -61.72 -41.85
CA LEU A 206 11.86 -61.78 -43.30
C LEU A 206 13.29 -62.10 -43.75
N THR A 207 14.28 -61.39 -43.24
CA THR A 207 15.71 -61.63 -43.57
C THR A 207 16.18 -63.00 -43.09
N LYS A 208 15.73 -63.47 -41.91
CA LYS A 208 15.98 -64.85 -41.45
C LYS A 208 15.36 -65.89 -42.38
N ASN A 209 14.14 -65.66 -42.88
CA ASN A 209 13.49 -66.55 -43.84
C ASN A 209 14.23 -66.55 -45.18
N GLN A 210 14.59 -65.38 -45.72
CA GLN A 210 15.40 -65.27 -46.94
C GLN A 210 16.76 -65.96 -46.79
N LEU A 211 17.43 -65.82 -45.65
CA LEU A 211 18.69 -66.52 -45.37
C LEU A 211 18.47 -68.04 -45.31
N ARG A 212 17.36 -68.49 -44.73
CA ARG A 212 16.99 -69.90 -44.69
C ARG A 212 16.74 -70.44 -46.10
N ASP A 213 16.00 -69.71 -46.93
CA ASP A 213 15.71 -70.09 -48.32
C ASP A 213 16.99 -70.11 -49.17
N LEU A 214 17.88 -69.13 -49.00
CA LEU A 214 19.20 -69.12 -49.65
C LEU A 214 20.07 -70.29 -49.19
N ARG A 215 20.07 -70.62 -47.89
CA ARG A 215 20.77 -71.81 -47.38
C ARG A 215 20.19 -73.08 -47.98
N MET A 216 18.87 -73.25 -47.96
CA MET A 216 18.21 -74.42 -48.57
C MET A 216 18.45 -74.53 -50.08
N SER A 217 18.43 -73.40 -50.79
CA SER A 217 18.75 -73.31 -52.22
C SER A 217 20.22 -73.68 -52.47
N ASN A 218 21.15 -73.20 -51.65
CA ASN A 218 22.55 -73.53 -51.72
C ASN A 218 22.79 -75.03 -51.43
N ASP A 219 22.18 -75.56 -50.36
CA ASP A 219 22.23 -76.99 -50.03
C ASP A 219 21.67 -77.85 -51.17
N SER A 220 20.57 -77.44 -51.79
CA SER A 220 20.00 -78.09 -52.97
C SER A 220 20.92 -77.99 -54.19
N ASN A 221 21.54 -76.84 -54.44
CA ASN A 221 22.46 -76.66 -55.56
C ASN A 221 23.75 -77.45 -55.35
N GLN A 222 24.27 -77.50 -54.12
CA GLN A 222 25.41 -78.32 -53.74
C GLN A 222 25.08 -79.81 -53.90
N ALA A 223 23.89 -80.25 -53.49
CA ALA A 223 23.43 -81.62 -53.71
C ALA A 223 23.33 -81.96 -55.21
N LYS A 224 22.79 -81.06 -56.04
CA LYS A 224 22.77 -81.23 -57.50
C LYS A 224 24.17 -81.26 -58.10
N LEU A 225 25.11 -80.46 -57.60
CA LEU A 225 26.49 -80.45 -58.06
C LEU A 225 27.20 -81.77 -57.73
N ILE A 226 26.98 -82.29 -56.52
CA ILE A 226 27.50 -83.61 -56.10
C ILE A 226 26.87 -84.72 -56.94
N ASP A 227 25.56 -84.69 -57.18
CA ASP A 227 24.86 -85.66 -58.03
C ASP A 227 25.35 -85.60 -59.49
N HIS A 228 25.60 -84.41 -60.03
CA HIS A 228 26.25 -84.25 -61.34
C HIS A 228 27.68 -84.77 -61.35
N GLY A 229 28.47 -84.50 -60.31
CA GLY A 229 29.81 -85.04 -60.14
C GLY A 229 29.79 -86.57 -60.09
N GLN A 230 28.89 -87.16 -59.32
CA GLN A 230 28.70 -88.62 -59.26
C GLN A 230 28.26 -89.20 -60.59
N ARG A 231 27.37 -88.53 -61.33
CA ARG A 231 26.99 -88.97 -62.68
C ARG A 231 28.15 -88.87 -63.66
N GLN A 232 28.95 -87.82 -63.60
CA GLN A 232 30.15 -87.69 -64.42
C GLN A 232 31.17 -88.77 -64.07
N ASP A 233 31.42 -89.02 -62.78
CA ASP A 233 32.31 -90.10 -62.33
C ASP A 233 31.77 -91.46 -62.79
N GLN A 234 30.45 -91.69 -62.70
CA GLN A 234 29.82 -92.92 -63.17
C GLN A 234 29.88 -93.06 -64.70
N GLU A 235 29.75 -91.96 -65.44
CA GLU A 235 29.95 -91.91 -66.89
C GLU A 235 31.41 -92.17 -67.24
N VAL A 236 32.38 -91.59 -66.53
CA VAL A 236 33.81 -91.84 -66.70
C VAL A 236 34.14 -93.29 -66.39
N VAL A 237 33.58 -93.87 -65.33
CA VAL A 237 33.75 -95.30 -65.00
C VAL A 237 33.10 -96.18 -66.06
N ALA A 238 31.91 -95.84 -66.55
CA ALA A 238 31.26 -96.57 -67.63
C ALA A 238 32.07 -96.47 -68.94
N LYS A 239 32.62 -95.29 -69.25
CA LYS A 239 33.51 -95.05 -70.39
C LYS A 239 34.85 -95.77 -70.23
N LEU A 240 35.40 -95.82 -69.03
CA LEU A 240 36.60 -96.62 -68.72
C LEU A 240 36.30 -98.12 -68.89
N ALA A 241 35.16 -98.60 -68.41
CA ALA A 241 34.74 -99.99 -68.63
C ALA A 241 34.47 -100.29 -70.11
N GLU A 242 33.88 -99.35 -70.86
CA GLU A 242 33.71 -99.44 -72.31
C GLU A 242 35.08 -99.48 -73.00
N VAL A 243 36.02 -98.62 -72.59
CA VAL A 243 37.40 -98.63 -73.06
C VAL A 243 38.10 -99.93 -72.68
N ASP A 244 37.92 -100.47 -71.48
CA ASP A 244 38.49 -101.76 -71.05
C ASP A 244 37.89 -102.91 -71.85
N MET A 245 36.59 -102.88 -72.17
CA MET A 245 35.97 -103.84 -73.07
C MET A 245 36.50 -103.68 -74.49
N ILE A 246 36.66 -102.45 -74.99
CA ILE A 246 37.29 -102.17 -76.29
C ILE A 246 38.74 -102.58 -76.26
N VAL A 247 39.48 -102.43 -75.17
CA VAL A 247 40.87 -102.85 -74.99
C VAL A 247 40.95 -104.35 -74.91
N ALA A 248 40.02 -105.04 -74.25
CA ALA A 248 39.95 -106.49 -74.22
C ALA A 248 39.55 -107.07 -75.58
N ASP A 249 38.61 -106.43 -76.29
CA ASP A 249 38.26 -106.77 -77.66
C ASP A 249 39.37 -106.39 -78.63
N LEU A 250 40.11 -105.30 -78.38
CA LEU A 250 41.32 -104.92 -79.08
C LEU A 250 42.39 -105.95 -78.79
N GLU A 251 42.63 -106.41 -77.57
CA GLU A 251 43.59 -107.45 -77.22
C GLU A 251 43.20 -108.79 -77.83
N ARG A 252 41.90 -109.10 -77.91
CA ARG A 252 41.39 -110.29 -78.60
C ARG A 252 41.49 -110.15 -80.12
N ALA A 253 41.23 -108.96 -80.65
CA ALA A 253 41.44 -108.63 -82.05
C ALA A 253 42.93 -108.53 -82.36
N ASN A 254 43.77 -108.15 -81.41
CA ASN A 254 45.21 -107.96 -81.52
C ASN A 254 45.92 -109.27 -81.28
N SER A 255 45.35 -110.21 -80.51
CA SER A 255 45.79 -111.60 -80.49
C SER A 255 45.39 -112.30 -81.78
N ARG A 256 44.18 -112.02 -82.31
CA ARG A 256 43.80 -112.41 -83.67
C ARG A 256 44.69 -111.77 -84.72
N VAL A 257 45.03 -110.49 -84.59
CA VAL A 257 45.94 -109.77 -85.48
C VAL A 257 47.32 -110.34 -85.28
N VAL A 258 47.94 -110.43 -84.11
CA VAL A 258 49.20 -111.17 -83.89
C VAL A 258 49.18 -112.60 -84.43
N THR A 259 48.05 -113.33 -84.46
CA THR A 259 47.99 -114.61 -85.21
C THR A 259 47.90 -114.42 -86.73
N VAL A 260 47.22 -113.37 -87.19
CA VAL A 260 47.14 -112.93 -88.58
C VAL A 260 48.44 -112.27 -89.00
N GLU A 261 48.94 -111.17 -88.43
CA GLU A 261 50.32 -110.70 -88.39
C GLU A 261 51.34 -111.80 -88.24
N ARG A 262 51.29 -112.81 -87.38
CA ARG A 262 52.28 -113.91 -87.50
C ARG A 262 52.21 -114.60 -88.87
N ARG A 263 51.02 -114.66 -89.49
CA ARG A 263 50.83 -115.06 -90.91
C ARG A 263 51.11 -113.91 -91.90
N ASN A 264 51.02 -112.65 -91.48
CA ASN A 264 51.12 -111.41 -92.23
C ASN A 264 52.47 -110.72 -92.02
N GLU A 265 53.38 -111.28 -91.23
CA GLU A 265 54.76 -110.98 -90.83
C GLU A 265 55.63 -112.06 -91.44
N ILE A 266 55.05 -113.24 -91.69
CA ILE A 266 55.42 -114.04 -92.85
C ILE A 266 55.15 -113.25 -94.15
N LEU A 267 53.98 -112.58 -94.31
CA LEU A 267 53.69 -111.74 -95.49
C LEU A 267 54.20 -110.28 -95.39
N ARG A 268 54.64 -109.80 -94.22
CA ARG A 268 55.26 -108.48 -93.98
C ARG A 268 56.78 -108.63 -93.84
N ALA A 269 57.36 -109.79 -93.59
CA ALA A 269 58.73 -110.02 -94.07
C ALA A 269 58.79 -109.82 -95.61
N GLU A 270 57.67 -110.04 -96.30
CA GLU A 270 57.47 -109.74 -97.72
C GLU A 270 57.15 -108.25 -97.98
N ILE A 271 56.32 -107.60 -97.16
CA ILE A 271 55.80 -106.22 -97.38
C ILE A 271 56.50 -105.11 -96.54
N GLU A 272 57.23 -105.45 -95.48
CA GLU A 272 58.12 -104.58 -94.66
C GLU A 272 59.51 -104.42 -95.32
N SER A 273 59.62 -104.88 -96.58
CA SER A 273 60.54 -104.30 -97.55
C SER A 273 60.01 -102.97 -98.14
N MET A 274 58.76 -102.57 -97.87
CA MET A 274 58.06 -101.55 -98.64
C MET A 274 57.43 -100.36 -97.91
N ARG A 275 57.33 -100.24 -96.57
CA ARG A 275 56.75 -98.98 -96.02
C ARG A 275 56.97 -98.63 -94.54
N THR A 276 57.99 -97.84 -94.26
CA THR A 276 58.17 -97.08 -93.02
C THR A 276 57.35 -95.77 -92.99
N GLY A 277 56.73 -95.48 -91.82
CA GLY A 277 56.68 -94.14 -91.22
C GLY A 277 55.39 -93.31 -91.35
N THR A 278 54.70 -93.01 -90.23
CA THR A 278 53.80 -91.81 -90.11
C THR A 278 53.31 -91.40 -88.69
N GLU A 279 53.97 -91.71 -87.56
CA GLU A 279 53.42 -91.36 -86.22
C GLU A 279 53.96 -90.07 -85.57
N ASN A 280 55.02 -89.47 -86.11
CA ASN A 280 55.68 -88.32 -85.46
C ASN A 280 55.03 -86.94 -85.75
N SER A 281 54.06 -86.87 -86.66
CA SER A 281 53.47 -85.61 -87.15
C SER A 281 52.32 -85.11 -86.27
N ASP A 282 51.53 -86.00 -85.68
CA ASP A 282 50.30 -85.62 -84.95
C ASP A 282 50.57 -85.22 -83.49
N ARG A 283 51.66 -85.71 -82.90
CA ARG A 283 52.07 -85.34 -81.53
C ARG A 283 52.58 -83.90 -81.44
N VAL A 284 53.24 -83.40 -82.50
CA VAL A 284 53.78 -82.03 -82.57
C VAL A 284 52.64 -81.01 -82.68
N LYS A 285 51.62 -81.28 -83.51
CA LYS A 285 50.46 -80.39 -83.69
C LYS A 285 49.63 -80.18 -82.40
N SER A 286 49.53 -81.20 -81.56
CA SER A 286 48.78 -81.10 -80.29
C SER A 286 49.49 -80.22 -79.25
N LEU A 287 50.82 -80.19 -79.24
CA LEU A 287 51.59 -79.37 -78.31
C LEU A 287 51.63 -77.91 -78.76
N GLU A 288 51.70 -77.67 -80.07
CA GLU A 288 51.60 -76.32 -80.65
C GLU A 288 50.25 -75.65 -80.32
N ALA A 289 49.15 -76.41 -80.32
CA ALA A 289 47.83 -75.89 -79.97
C ALA A 289 47.70 -75.44 -78.50
N GLN A 290 48.27 -76.21 -77.54
CA GLN A 290 48.21 -75.85 -76.12
C GLN A 290 49.06 -74.62 -75.77
N VAL A 291 50.19 -74.42 -76.45
CA VAL A 291 51.02 -73.22 -76.27
C VAL A 291 50.27 -71.99 -76.76
N ALA A 292 49.59 -72.08 -77.92
CA ALA A 292 48.78 -70.99 -78.45
C ALA A 292 47.63 -70.58 -77.50
N ASP A 293 46.97 -71.55 -76.86
CA ASP A 293 45.89 -71.27 -75.91
C ASP A 293 46.40 -70.57 -74.63
N LEU A 294 47.56 -70.99 -74.10
CA LEU A 294 48.18 -70.36 -72.92
C LEU A 294 48.70 -68.96 -73.21
N GLU A 295 49.25 -68.72 -74.40
CA GLU A 295 49.66 -67.38 -74.85
C GLU A 295 48.46 -66.44 -74.96
N ALA A 296 47.33 -66.92 -75.50
CA ALA A 296 46.08 -66.16 -75.59
C ALA A 296 45.51 -65.82 -74.20
N ASP A 297 45.58 -66.74 -73.23
CA ASP A 297 45.12 -66.49 -71.87
C ASP A 297 46.00 -65.50 -71.10
N SER A 298 47.32 -65.54 -71.31
CA SER A 298 48.27 -64.58 -70.74
C SER A 298 48.04 -63.16 -71.31
N GLU A 299 47.82 -63.05 -72.62
CA GLU A 299 47.43 -61.78 -73.25
C GLU A 299 46.09 -61.26 -72.72
N ARG A 300 45.10 -62.13 -72.50
CA ARG A 300 43.82 -61.75 -71.92
C ARG A 300 43.98 -61.25 -70.47
N LEU A 301 44.76 -61.95 -69.64
CA LEU A 301 45.00 -61.57 -68.25
C LEU A 301 45.75 -60.25 -68.13
N SER A 302 46.78 -60.03 -68.95
CA SER A 302 47.51 -58.75 -68.99
C SER A 302 46.62 -57.57 -69.40
N ARG A 303 45.72 -57.75 -70.39
CA ARG A 303 44.74 -56.73 -70.75
C ARG A 303 43.77 -56.43 -69.61
N VAL A 304 43.26 -57.46 -68.92
CA VAL A 304 42.37 -57.27 -67.76
C VAL A 304 43.10 -56.54 -66.62
N LEU A 305 44.35 -56.91 -66.33
CA LEU A 305 45.18 -56.24 -65.32
C LEU A 305 45.37 -54.75 -65.64
N GLU A 306 45.69 -54.43 -66.89
CA GLU A 306 45.89 -53.03 -67.30
C GLU A 306 44.58 -52.23 -67.23
N THR A 307 43.46 -52.82 -67.65
CA THR A 307 42.14 -52.17 -67.49
C THR A 307 41.77 -51.95 -66.02
N GLN A 308 42.09 -52.89 -65.13
CA GLN A 308 41.83 -52.78 -63.70
C GLN A 308 42.72 -51.71 -63.05
N LYS A 309 43.99 -51.63 -63.47
CA LYS A 309 44.94 -50.62 -63.02
C LYS A 309 44.51 -49.22 -63.47
N GLN A 310 44.06 -49.07 -64.71
CA GLN A 310 43.51 -47.82 -65.21
C GLN A 310 42.25 -47.42 -64.44
N ALA A 311 41.32 -48.36 -64.22
CA ALA A 311 40.10 -48.11 -63.44
C ALA A 311 40.40 -47.70 -61.99
N ALA A 312 41.42 -48.29 -61.35
CA ALA A 312 41.87 -47.91 -60.02
C ALA A 312 42.49 -46.50 -60.00
N SER A 313 43.33 -46.17 -60.99
CA SER A 313 43.92 -44.83 -61.13
C SER A 313 42.85 -43.76 -61.36
N ASP A 314 41.84 -44.04 -62.18
CA ASP A 314 40.73 -43.12 -62.44
C ASP A 314 39.84 -42.94 -61.19
N ALA A 315 39.62 -44.02 -60.42
CA ALA A 315 38.92 -43.95 -59.14
C ALA A 315 39.69 -43.13 -58.08
N GLU A 316 41.02 -43.27 -58.03
CA GLU A 316 41.87 -42.48 -57.13
C GLU A 316 41.88 -41.00 -57.52
N TYR A 317 42.04 -40.69 -58.81
CA TYR A 317 41.99 -39.31 -59.32
C TYR A 317 40.63 -38.65 -59.06
N THR A 318 39.53 -39.36 -59.29
CA THR A 318 38.18 -38.84 -58.99
C THR A 318 37.96 -38.68 -57.48
N GLY A 319 38.51 -39.57 -56.65
CA GLY A 319 38.50 -39.45 -55.20
C GLY A 319 39.28 -38.23 -54.70
N GLN A 320 40.49 -38.00 -55.21
CA GLN A 320 41.29 -36.82 -54.90
C GLN A 320 40.58 -35.53 -55.32
N LYS A 321 40.03 -35.48 -56.54
CA LYS A 321 39.29 -34.31 -57.03
C LYS A 321 38.09 -33.98 -56.15
N LYS A 322 37.29 -34.98 -55.75
CA LYS A 322 36.16 -34.79 -54.80
C LYS A 322 36.63 -34.32 -53.43
N THR A 323 37.77 -34.83 -52.95
CA THR A 323 38.34 -34.43 -51.67
C THR A 323 38.79 -32.96 -51.70
N GLU A 324 39.44 -32.53 -52.79
CA GLU A 324 39.82 -31.12 -52.95
C GLU A 324 38.60 -30.19 -53.09
N GLU A 325 37.55 -30.63 -53.78
CA GLU A 325 36.29 -29.87 -53.91
C GLU A 325 35.61 -29.71 -52.54
N LEU A 326 35.49 -30.79 -51.76
CA LEU A 326 34.96 -30.73 -50.40
C LEU A 326 35.83 -29.87 -49.46
N LEU A 327 37.16 -29.90 -49.61
CA LEU A 327 38.05 -29.03 -48.84
C LEU A 327 37.86 -27.54 -49.19
N ARG A 328 37.67 -27.20 -50.47
CA ARG A 328 37.35 -25.84 -50.89
C ARG A 328 35.98 -25.39 -50.37
N ASP A 329 34.98 -26.27 -50.40
CA ASP A 329 33.65 -26.00 -49.84
C ASP A 329 33.69 -25.78 -48.33
N ILE A 330 34.44 -26.60 -47.59
CA ILE A 330 34.64 -26.40 -46.15
C ILE A 330 35.32 -25.06 -45.89
N GLN A 331 36.32 -24.68 -46.70
CA GLN A 331 37.01 -23.41 -46.54
C GLN A 331 36.08 -22.21 -46.82
N THR A 332 35.28 -22.25 -47.90
CA THR A 332 34.31 -21.19 -48.19
C THR A 332 33.25 -21.09 -47.10
N LYS A 333 32.72 -22.22 -46.63
CA LYS A 333 31.78 -22.26 -45.50
C LYS A 333 32.39 -21.75 -44.21
N SER A 334 33.66 -22.03 -43.93
CA SER A 334 34.37 -21.47 -42.78
C SER A 334 34.46 -19.95 -42.88
N THR A 335 34.85 -19.42 -44.05
CA THR A 335 34.92 -17.96 -44.23
C THR A 335 33.55 -17.29 -44.15
N GLU A 336 32.50 -17.94 -44.65
CA GLU A 336 31.11 -17.48 -44.51
C GLU A 336 30.67 -17.47 -43.05
N ILE A 337 30.98 -18.52 -42.29
CA ILE A 337 30.73 -18.59 -40.84
C ILE A 337 31.47 -17.48 -40.11
N ASP A 338 32.73 -17.21 -40.45
CA ASP A 338 33.51 -16.16 -39.80
C ASP A 338 32.97 -14.75 -40.14
N GLN A 339 32.53 -14.53 -41.38
CA GLN A 339 31.84 -13.30 -41.77
C GLN A 339 30.50 -13.14 -41.03
N LEU A 340 29.72 -14.21 -40.90
CA LEU A 340 28.46 -14.21 -40.15
C LEU A 340 28.71 -13.96 -38.65
N LYS A 341 29.73 -14.58 -38.05
CA LYS A 341 30.14 -14.29 -36.67
C LYS A 341 30.57 -12.84 -36.49
N GLN A 342 31.30 -12.27 -37.44
CA GLN A 342 31.70 -10.87 -37.41
C GLN A 342 30.49 -9.93 -37.51
N ARG A 343 29.52 -10.24 -38.39
CA ARG A 343 28.24 -9.52 -38.46
C ARG A 343 27.44 -9.62 -37.16
N ILE A 344 27.29 -10.82 -36.59
CA ILE A 344 26.62 -11.01 -35.29
C ILE A 344 27.29 -10.17 -34.20
N LYS A 345 28.63 -10.11 -34.19
CA LYS A 345 29.37 -9.26 -33.24
C LYS A 345 29.11 -7.76 -33.44
N GLN A 346 28.91 -7.32 -34.68
CA GLN A 346 28.52 -5.93 -34.98
C GLN A 346 27.11 -5.60 -34.48
N TYR A 347 26.23 -6.59 -34.36
CA TYR A 347 24.86 -6.43 -33.83
C TYR A 347 24.75 -6.79 -32.33
N GLY A 348 25.86 -6.92 -31.62
CA GLY A 348 25.84 -7.26 -30.19
C GLY A 348 25.25 -6.17 -29.29
N ASP A 349 25.16 -4.94 -29.79
CA ASP A 349 24.54 -3.77 -29.17
C ASP A 349 23.01 -3.71 -29.37
N TYR A 350 22.44 -4.59 -30.20
CA TYR A 350 21.01 -4.57 -30.53
C TYR A 350 20.12 -4.76 -29.29
N ASP A 351 20.51 -5.61 -28.35
CA ASP A 351 19.78 -5.81 -27.09
C ASP A 351 19.91 -4.59 -26.15
N GLU A 352 20.99 -3.81 -26.23
CA GLU A 352 21.12 -2.56 -25.48
C GLU A 352 20.23 -1.48 -26.09
N ILE A 353 20.31 -1.30 -27.41
CA ILE A 353 19.50 -0.33 -28.16
C ILE A 353 18.01 -0.66 -27.99
N LYS A 354 17.65 -1.94 -28.04
CA LYS A 354 16.26 -2.38 -27.81
C LYS A 354 15.80 -2.07 -26.38
N ARG A 355 16.65 -2.31 -25.37
CA ARG A 355 16.34 -1.93 -23.99
C ARG A 355 16.20 -0.43 -23.81
N GLU A 356 17.12 0.37 -24.35
CA GLU A 356 17.04 1.84 -24.33
C GLU A 356 15.76 2.33 -25.02
N LEU A 357 15.39 1.74 -26.16
CA LEU A 357 14.18 2.09 -26.91
C LEU A 357 12.90 1.66 -26.19
N GLU A 358 12.87 0.51 -25.54
CA GLU A 358 11.74 0.10 -24.70
C GLU A 358 11.63 0.91 -23.42
N ILE A 359 12.75 1.33 -22.82
CA ILE A 359 12.77 2.29 -21.70
C ILE A 359 12.24 3.65 -22.17
N MET A 360 12.67 4.14 -23.34
CA MET A 360 12.16 5.38 -23.91
C MET A 360 10.66 5.28 -24.20
N LYS A 361 10.21 4.15 -24.75
CA LYS A 361 8.80 3.84 -24.98
C LYS A 361 8.02 3.75 -23.66
N TYR A 362 8.57 3.17 -22.61
CA TYR A 362 7.94 3.17 -21.29
C TYR A 362 7.85 4.60 -20.75
N VAL A 363 8.93 5.38 -20.78
CA VAL A 363 8.94 6.76 -20.24
C VAL A 363 7.99 7.69 -21.00
N GLU A 364 7.90 7.58 -22.33
CA GLU A 364 7.06 8.47 -23.14
C GLU A 364 5.58 8.08 -23.18
N PHE A 365 5.25 6.82 -22.85
CA PHE A 365 3.90 6.28 -22.99
C PHE A 365 3.33 5.63 -21.70
N ALA A 366 4.09 5.53 -20.60
CA ALA A 366 3.60 4.99 -19.31
C ALA A 366 2.44 5.81 -18.72
N GLY A 367 2.40 7.12 -19.00
CA GLY A 367 1.28 7.97 -18.60
C GLY A 367 0.04 7.89 -19.51
N LEU A 368 0.00 6.96 -20.47
CA LEU A 368 -1.11 6.82 -21.42
C LEU A 368 -2.01 5.61 -21.14
N ASP A 369 -1.53 4.59 -20.45
CA ASP A 369 -2.28 3.36 -20.14
C ASP A 369 -3.18 3.52 -18.88
N GLU A 370 -3.14 4.66 -18.17
CA GLU A 370 -3.95 4.86 -16.94
C GLU A 370 -5.43 5.17 -17.18
N ASP A 371 -5.86 5.52 -18.40
CA ASP A 371 -7.25 5.98 -18.66
C ASP A 371 -7.95 5.33 -19.86
N ALA A 372 -7.42 4.23 -20.41
CA ALA A 372 -8.12 3.50 -21.48
C ALA A 372 -9.11 2.48 -20.90
N ASP A 373 -10.31 2.98 -20.63
CA ASP A 373 -11.59 2.33 -20.29
C ASP A 373 -11.70 0.80 -20.32
N GLU A 374 -12.07 0.26 -19.15
CA GLU A 374 -13.19 -0.64 -18.79
C GLU A 374 -13.97 -1.53 -19.79
N ASP A 375 -13.63 -1.64 -21.08
CA ASP A 375 -14.36 -2.52 -22.00
C ASP A 375 -13.45 -3.59 -22.65
N GLY A 376 -13.60 -4.81 -22.15
CA GLY A 376 -13.51 -6.08 -22.88
C GLY A 376 -12.38 -6.29 -23.88
N ASP A 377 -11.25 -6.79 -23.41
CA ASP A 377 -10.69 -8.10 -23.79
C ASP A 377 -9.34 -8.27 -23.08
N GLU A 378 -9.11 -9.46 -22.51
CA GLU A 378 -7.88 -9.86 -21.85
C GLU A 378 -6.73 -9.97 -22.87
N ASP A 379 -6.14 -8.83 -23.26
CA ASP A 379 -4.80 -8.79 -23.85
C ASP A 379 -3.86 -8.01 -22.91
N GLU A 380 -3.26 -8.78 -22.02
CA GLU A 380 -2.20 -8.43 -21.08
C GLU A 380 -0.97 -7.89 -21.85
N SER A 381 -1.00 -6.63 -22.23
CA SER A 381 0.09 -5.93 -22.92
C SER A 381 0.19 -4.47 -22.47
N GLY A 382 0.12 -4.27 -21.15
CA GLY A 382 0.55 -3.01 -20.53
C GLY A 382 2.04 -2.79 -20.78
N LEU A 383 2.43 -1.55 -21.04
CA LEU A 383 3.84 -1.18 -21.17
C LEU A 383 4.60 -1.56 -19.88
N GLN A 384 5.37 -2.65 -19.91
CA GLN A 384 6.17 -3.11 -18.78
C GLN A 384 7.64 -2.74 -18.99
N LEU A 385 8.34 -2.37 -17.91
CA LEU A 385 9.79 -2.17 -17.94
C LEU A 385 10.50 -3.43 -18.48
N PRO A 386 11.49 -3.28 -19.38
CA PRO A 386 12.19 -4.41 -19.96
C PRO A 386 12.81 -5.31 -18.89
N ASN A 387 12.53 -6.61 -18.98
CA ASN A 387 13.16 -7.57 -18.11
C ASN A 387 14.69 -7.56 -18.34
N PRO A 388 15.52 -7.63 -17.28
CA PRO A 388 16.97 -7.61 -17.40
C PRO A 388 17.55 -8.82 -18.16
N ASN A 389 16.71 -9.82 -18.47
CA ASN A 389 17.06 -10.96 -19.29
C ASN A 389 16.55 -10.78 -20.73
N ALA A 390 17.48 -10.56 -21.66
CA ALA A 390 17.20 -10.29 -23.08
C ALA A 390 16.34 -11.38 -23.76
N GLN A 391 16.50 -12.66 -23.39
CA GLN A 391 15.69 -13.74 -23.95
C GLN A 391 14.20 -13.64 -23.57
N LYS A 392 13.90 -13.19 -22.34
CA LYS A 392 12.51 -13.01 -21.89
C LYS A 392 11.90 -11.72 -22.46
N ALA A 393 12.69 -10.66 -22.56
CA ALA A 393 12.27 -9.40 -23.18
C ALA A 393 11.95 -9.58 -24.68
N ASN A 394 12.72 -10.42 -25.40
CA ASN A 394 12.47 -10.70 -26.81
C ASN A 394 11.24 -11.58 -27.08
N ALA A 395 10.70 -12.28 -26.07
CA ALA A 395 9.53 -13.14 -26.20
C ALA A 395 8.19 -12.38 -26.08
N GLN A 396 8.19 -11.19 -25.49
CA GLN A 396 6.99 -10.36 -25.34
C GLN A 396 6.96 -9.30 -26.46
N HIS A 397 5.98 -9.40 -27.36
CA HIS A 397 5.72 -8.36 -28.35
C HIS A 397 4.67 -7.38 -27.82
N GLY A 398 5.13 -6.25 -27.27
CA GLY A 398 4.22 -5.17 -26.87
C GLY A 398 3.65 -4.40 -28.07
N LYS A 399 2.62 -3.56 -27.82
CA LYS A 399 1.95 -2.68 -28.80
C LYS A 399 2.97 -1.95 -29.70
N THR A 400 2.73 -1.87 -31.01
CA THR A 400 3.65 -1.20 -31.94
C THR A 400 3.78 0.30 -31.61
N LEU A 401 4.92 0.90 -31.94
CA LEU A 401 5.14 2.34 -31.71
C LEU A 401 4.09 3.21 -32.40
N GLU A 402 3.63 2.79 -33.59
CA GLU A 402 2.58 3.47 -34.34
C GLU A 402 1.24 3.50 -33.59
N ALA A 403 0.85 2.38 -32.95
CA ALA A 403 -0.37 2.31 -32.15
C ALA A 403 -0.30 3.19 -30.90
N LEU A 404 0.86 3.24 -30.25
CA LEU A 404 1.08 4.11 -29.08
C LEU A 404 1.13 5.59 -29.44
N LEU A 405 1.73 5.94 -30.58
CA LEU A 405 1.70 7.31 -31.08
C LEU A 405 0.29 7.74 -31.49
N ALA A 406 -0.50 6.85 -32.09
CA ALA A 406 -1.89 7.15 -32.45
C ALA A 406 -2.77 7.39 -31.22
N THR A 407 -2.63 6.58 -30.17
CA THR A 407 -3.35 6.77 -28.89
C THR A 407 -2.93 8.05 -28.19
N LYS A 408 -1.62 8.35 -28.12
CA LYS A 408 -1.11 9.64 -27.62
C LYS A 408 -1.68 10.83 -28.38
N ASN A 409 -1.71 10.76 -29.71
CA ASN A 409 -2.22 11.85 -30.54
C ASN A 409 -3.73 12.05 -30.34
N LYS A 410 -4.50 10.96 -30.23
CA LYS A 410 -5.93 11.00 -29.88
C LYS A 410 -6.17 11.67 -28.52
N ARG A 411 -5.39 11.30 -27.49
CA ARG A 411 -5.50 11.88 -26.15
C ARG A 411 -5.11 13.35 -26.12
N ILE A 412 -4.02 13.74 -26.79
CA ILE A 412 -3.63 15.15 -26.93
C ILE A 412 -4.73 15.96 -27.60
N LEU A 413 -5.39 15.40 -28.63
CA LEU A 413 -6.54 16.05 -29.26
C LEU A 413 -7.72 16.18 -28.29
N GLU A 414 -8.03 15.15 -27.51
CA GLU A 414 -9.08 15.18 -26.48
C GLU A 414 -8.77 16.20 -25.38
N GLU A 415 -7.55 16.24 -24.84
CA GLU A 415 -7.10 17.24 -23.86
C GLU A 415 -7.13 18.65 -24.44
N LEU A 416 -6.71 18.84 -25.70
CA LEU A 416 -6.88 20.12 -26.40
C LEU A 416 -8.34 20.54 -26.49
N THR A 417 -9.25 19.61 -26.79
CA THR A 417 -10.69 19.93 -26.81
C THR A 417 -11.22 20.28 -25.43
N LYS A 418 -10.81 19.55 -24.38
CA LYS A 418 -11.18 19.85 -22.98
C LYS A 418 -10.66 21.21 -22.54
N PHE A 419 -9.37 21.50 -22.76
CA PHE A 419 -8.80 22.81 -22.45
C PHE A 419 -9.44 23.93 -23.24
N ARG A 420 -9.81 23.70 -24.51
CA ARG A 420 -10.53 24.68 -25.30
C ARG A 420 -11.91 24.97 -24.72
N ILE A 421 -12.65 23.94 -24.29
CA ILE A 421 -13.96 24.10 -23.63
C ILE A 421 -13.81 24.86 -22.31
N ILE A 422 -12.87 24.46 -21.45
CA ILE A 422 -12.60 25.12 -20.18
C ILE A 422 -12.17 26.57 -20.41
N HIS A 423 -11.34 26.84 -21.41
CA HIS A 423 -10.93 28.20 -21.75
C HIS A 423 -12.14 29.04 -22.18
N THR A 424 -13.02 28.52 -23.03
CA THR A 424 -14.24 29.24 -23.44
C THR A 424 -15.22 29.44 -22.28
N GLU A 425 -15.33 28.49 -21.36
CA GLU A 425 -16.18 28.61 -20.16
C GLU A 425 -15.60 29.63 -19.18
N LEU A 426 -14.28 29.63 -18.99
CA LEU A 426 -13.59 30.60 -18.16
C LEU A 426 -13.69 32.01 -18.75
N GLU A 427 -13.52 32.15 -20.07
CA GLU A 427 -13.68 33.41 -20.78
C GLU A 427 -15.12 33.94 -20.68
N ALA A 428 -16.12 33.08 -20.81
CA ALA A 428 -17.52 33.44 -20.57
C ALA A 428 -17.75 33.86 -19.10
N SER A 429 -17.18 33.14 -18.13
CA SER A 429 -17.30 33.50 -16.72
C SER A 429 -16.65 34.85 -16.41
N LEU A 430 -15.50 35.13 -17.02
CA LEU A 430 -14.80 36.40 -16.89
C LEU A 430 -15.62 37.54 -17.48
N GLN A 431 -16.20 37.35 -18.68
CA GLN A 431 -17.09 38.32 -19.29
C GLN A 431 -18.32 38.61 -18.41
N THR A 432 -18.96 37.58 -17.83
CA THR A 432 -20.09 37.79 -16.91
C THR A 432 -19.69 38.53 -15.64
N ALA A 433 -18.50 38.27 -15.09
CA ALA A 433 -17.99 38.97 -13.92
C ALA A 433 -17.65 40.43 -14.24
N GLU A 434 -17.10 40.71 -15.41
CA GLU A 434 -16.87 42.08 -15.91
C GLU A 434 -18.18 42.85 -16.10
N GLU A 435 -19.22 42.22 -16.66
CA GLU A 435 -20.57 42.80 -16.78
C GLU A 435 -21.19 43.09 -15.40
N GLN A 436 -21.03 42.19 -14.44
CA GLN A 436 -21.48 42.41 -13.05
C GLN A 436 -20.71 43.55 -12.37
N LEU A 437 -19.40 43.66 -12.60
CA LEU A 437 -18.59 44.77 -12.09
C LEU A 437 -19.00 46.10 -12.73
N ALA A 438 -19.27 46.11 -14.03
CA ALA A 438 -19.73 47.30 -14.76
C ALA A 438 -21.11 47.76 -14.26
N THR A 439 -22.05 46.84 -14.05
CA THR A 439 -23.39 47.17 -13.53
C THR A 439 -23.34 47.67 -12.09
N THR A 440 -22.61 46.98 -11.20
CA THR A 440 -22.46 47.40 -9.80
C THR A 440 -21.71 48.72 -9.66
N SER A 441 -20.68 48.98 -10.47
CA SER A 441 -20.00 50.28 -10.49
C SER A 441 -20.89 51.40 -11.01
N ALA A 442 -21.72 51.14 -12.03
CA ALA A 442 -22.70 52.11 -12.52
C ALA A 442 -23.81 52.38 -11.49
N GLU A 443 -24.28 51.38 -10.75
CA GLU A 443 -25.21 51.55 -9.63
C GLU A 443 -24.58 52.33 -8.48
N LEU A 444 -23.33 52.02 -8.12
CA LEU A 444 -22.59 52.76 -7.10
C LEU A 444 -22.45 54.24 -7.49
N GLU A 445 -22.13 54.53 -8.75
CA GLU A 445 -22.03 55.91 -9.24
C GLU A 445 -23.38 56.63 -9.21
N LYS A 446 -24.47 55.96 -9.60
CA LYS A 446 -25.83 56.50 -9.46
C LYS A 446 -26.17 56.79 -8.00
N GLN A 447 -25.81 55.91 -7.07
CA GLN A 447 -26.03 56.09 -5.63
C GLN A 447 -25.17 57.22 -5.07
N LYS A 448 -23.92 57.38 -5.52
CA LYS A 448 -23.06 58.51 -5.15
C LYS A 448 -23.65 59.84 -5.62
N ILE A 449 -24.07 59.92 -6.88
CA ILE A 449 -24.72 61.12 -7.44
C ILE A 449 -26.02 61.42 -6.70
N LEU A 450 -26.81 60.39 -6.36
CA LEU A 450 -28.04 60.56 -5.60
C LEU A 450 -27.75 61.05 -4.18
N ASN A 451 -26.76 60.48 -3.49
CA ASN A 451 -26.33 60.95 -2.17
C ASN A 451 -25.79 62.38 -2.24
N GLU A 452 -24.98 62.74 -3.23
CA GLU A 452 -24.51 64.11 -3.40
C GLU A 452 -25.67 65.09 -3.63
N LYS A 453 -26.68 64.70 -4.42
CA LYS A 453 -27.92 65.47 -4.58
C LYS A 453 -28.70 65.58 -3.28
N LEU A 454 -28.88 64.49 -2.54
CA LEU A 454 -29.56 64.49 -1.24
C LEU A 454 -28.80 65.31 -0.20
N GLU A 455 -27.48 65.26 -0.18
CA GLU A 455 -26.64 66.10 0.68
C GLU A 455 -26.76 67.57 0.30
N THR A 456 -26.75 67.90 -1.00
CA THR A 456 -26.97 69.26 -1.49
C THR A 456 -28.39 69.75 -1.15
N ASP A 457 -29.40 68.90 -1.29
CA ASP A 457 -30.79 69.18 -0.96
C ASP A 457 -30.98 69.32 0.56
N LEU A 458 -30.31 68.51 1.39
CA LEU A 458 -30.31 68.65 2.84
C LEU A 458 -29.59 69.92 3.29
N VAL A 459 -28.47 70.27 2.65
CA VAL A 459 -27.76 71.53 2.91
C VAL A 459 -28.63 72.73 2.50
N SER A 460 -29.36 72.65 1.38
CA SER A 460 -30.29 73.71 0.97
C SER A 460 -31.54 73.78 1.87
N MET A 461 -32.07 72.65 2.35
CA MET A 461 -33.13 72.62 3.35
C MET A 461 -32.66 73.15 4.71
N ASN A 462 -31.42 72.85 5.11
CA ASN A 462 -30.85 73.34 6.37
C ASN A 462 -30.52 74.84 6.29
N SER A 463 -30.05 75.33 5.13
CA SER A 463 -29.87 76.76 4.92
C SER A 463 -31.23 77.50 4.91
N HIS A 464 -32.26 76.91 4.31
CA HIS A 464 -33.64 77.43 4.40
C HIS A 464 -34.26 77.32 5.80
N LYS A 465 -33.87 76.33 6.63
CA LYS A 465 -34.29 76.21 8.04
C LYS A 465 -33.51 77.11 9.01
N SER A 466 -32.30 77.54 8.66
CA SER A 466 -31.46 78.37 9.54
C SER A 466 -31.81 79.87 9.53
N ASN A 467 -32.75 80.29 8.68
CA ASN A 467 -33.10 81.70 8.50
C ASN A 467 -34.60 82.01 8.73
N GLY A 468 -35.30 81.19 9.52
CA GLY A 468 -36.73 81.32 9.80
C GLY A 468 -37.06 81.14 11.28
N ASP A 469 -37.50 82.22 11.88
CA ASP A 469 -37.90 82.47 13.27
C ASP A 469 -39.21 81.75 13.67
N LEU A 470 -39.34 81.45 14.99
CA LEU A 470 -40.55 81.20 15.79
C LEU A 470 -41.49 79.97 15.60
N SER A 471 -41.74 79.33 16.75
CA SER A 471 -43.04 78.90 17.32
C SER A 471 -43.66 77.50 17.02
N LEU A 472 -43.85 76.75 18.12
CA LEU A 472 -44.93 75.83 18.53
C LEU A 472 -45.98 75.37 17.48
N THR A 473 -46.23 74.06 17.36
CA THR A 473 -47.43 73.29 17.86
C THR A 473 -47.59 71.91 17.19
N GLU A 474 -48.22 70.98 17.92
CA GLU A 474 -48.70 69.64 17.51
C GLU A 474 -49.67 69.65 16.31
N GLY A 475 -49.75 68.53 15.58
CA GLY A 475 -50.99 68.09 14.90
C GLY A 475 -50.89 67.66 13.43
N ASP A 476 -51.07 66.36 13.22
CA ASP A 476 -51.96 65.71 12.23
C ASP A 476 -51.59 65.60 10.72
N SER A 477 -51.67 64.34 10.26
CA SER A 477 -52.05 63.73 8.97
C SER A 477 -52.00 64.54 7.65
N THR A 478 -51.37 63.97 6.61
CA THR A 478 -52.03 63.27 5.47
C THR A 478 -51.06 62.99 4.30
N ASP A 479 -51.02 61.72 3.89
CA ASP A 479 -51.13 61.23 2.51
C ASP A 479 -50.50 62.02 1.33
N VAL A 480 -49.36 61.53 0.83
CA VAL A 480 -48.86 61.81 -0.53
C VAL A 480 -48.12 60.59 -1.08
N LEU A 481 -48.81 59.55 -1.56
CA LEU A 481 -48.21 58.60 -2.51
C LEU A 481 -49.22 57.74 -3.31
N ALA A 482 -50.33 58.36 -3.73
CA ALA A 482 -51.18 57.81 -4.78
C ALA A 482 -50.78 58.39 -6.14
N GLY A 483 -50.09 57.59 -6.95
CA GLY A 483 -49.93 57.87 -8.38
C GLY A 483 -48.64 57.31 -8.95
N LEU A 484 -48.74 56.17 -9.64
CA LEU A 484 -48.14 55.94 -10.96
C LEU A 484 -48.60 54.57 -11.47
N ASP A 485 -49.71 54.64 -12.22
CA ASP A 485 -50.29 53.60 -13.05
C ASP A 485 -49.57 53.60 -14.42
N LEU A 486 -48.97 52.48 -14.82
CA LEU A 486 -48.74 52.13 -16.21
C LEU A 486 -49.09 50.64 -16.41
N GLY A 487 -50.31 50.40 -16.90
CA GLY A 487 -50.71 49.15 -17.57
C GLY A 487 -49.90 48.87 -18.85
N ARG A 488 -50.17 47.83 -19.65
CA ARG A 488 -51.41 47.05 -19.85
C ARG A 488 -51.13 45.92 -20.87
N LYS A 489 -52.02 44.89 -20.84
CA LYS A 489 -52.44 43.93 -21.91
C LYS A 489 -51.65 42.62 -22.08
N ALA A 490 -52.26 41.42 -22.21
CA ALA A 490 -53.63 41.02 -22.59
C ALA A 490 -54.04 39.65 -21.96
N GLU A 491 -55.25 39.54 -21.40
CA GLU A 491 -56.42 38.72 -21.84
C GLU A 491 -56.42 37.21 -21.48
N GLN A 492 -57.11 36.77 -20.41
CA GLN A 492 -58.44 36.09 -20.34
C GLN A 492 -58.33 34.53 -20.22
N PRO A 493 -59.32 33.75 -19.71
CA PRO A 493 -59.65 33.64 -18.28
C PRO A 493 -59.96 32.20 -17.76
N VAL A 494 -60.23 32.13 -16.44
CA VAL A 494 -61.01 31.11 -15.70
C VAL A 494 -60.30 29.83 -15.24
N ARG A 495 -59.88 29.83 -13.97
CA ARG A 495 -60.38 28.87 -12.96
C ARG A 495 -60.13 29.40 -11.53
N THR A 496 -61.19 30.00 -11.01
CA THR A 496 -61.60 30.16 -9.60
C THR A 496 -60.67 29.61 -8.51
N THR A 497 -60.04 30.52 -7.78
CA THR A 497 -59.62 30.33 -6.39
C THR A 497 -60.65 30.98 -5.45
N PRO A 498 -61.16 30.29 -4.43
CA PRO A 498 -61.69 30.92 -3.23
C PRO A 498 -60.54 31.04 -2.23
N ILE A 499 -60.26 32.26 -1.79
CA ILE A 499 -59.57 32.52 -0.53
C ILE A 499 -60.59 32.27 0.58
N PRO A 500 -60.22 31.50 1.62
CA PRO A 500 -60.59 31.89 2.98
C PRO A 500 -59.34 32.06 3.83
N PHE A 501 -59.33 33.19 4.53
CA PHE A 501 -58.39 33.54 5.58
C PHE A 501 -58.30 32.45 6.66
N ALA A 502 -57.08 31.94 6.91
CA ALA A 502 -56.70 31.33 8.17
C ALA A 502 -55.16 31.38 8.38
N SER A 503 -54.76 32.07 9.45
CA SER A 503 -53.54 31.91 10.27
C SER A 503 -52.20 31.60 9.58
N SER A 504 -51.40 32.66 9.44
CA SER A 504 -50.01 32.72 8.98
C SER A 504 -49.00 32.17 10.01
N ALA A 505 -49.04 30.87 10.34
CA ALA A 505 -48.01 30.28 11.21
C ALA A 505 -47.59 28.83 10.90
N ASP A 506 -48.39 28.00 10.22
CA ASP A 506 -48.14 26.54 10.22
C ASP A 506 -47.84 25.88 8.85
N THR A 507 -47.61 26.64 7.78
CA THR A 507 -47.21 26.07 6.49
C THR A 507 -46.02 26.81 5.91
N THR A 508 -44.79 26.28 6.09
CA THR A 508 -43.60 26.40 5.20
C THR A 508 -42.25 26.04 5.87
N ILE A 509 -42.20 25.60 7.13
CA ILE A 509 -40.91 25.16 7.73
C ILE A 509 -40.44 23.80 7.18
N LEU A 510 -41.36 22.89 6.86
CA LEU A 510 -41.01 21.54 6.39
C LEU A 510 -40.24 21.54 5.06
N PRO A 511 -40.67 22.25 4.00
CA PRO A 511 -39.93 22.33 2.73
C PRO A 511 -38.50 22.90 2.90
N ILE A 512 -38.35 23.90 3.77
CA ILE A 512 -37.07 24.53 4.08
C ILE A 512 -36.17 23.57 4.86
N VAL A 513 -36.71 22.86 5.84
CA VAL A 513 -35.97 21.84 6.60
C VAL A 513 -35.59 20.65 5.73
N THR A 514 -36.45 20.22 4.79
CA THR A 514 -36.07 19.19 3.81
C THR A 514 -34.96 19.68 2.86
N SER A 515 -35.03 20.91 2.35
CA SER A 515 -33.97 21.41 1.46
C SER A 515 -32.65 21.65 2.21
N GLN A 516 -32.70 22.10 3.48
CA GLN A 516 -31.53 22.19 4.34
C GLN A 516 -30.95 20.80 4.64
N ARG A 517 -31.79 19.81 5.01
CA ARG A 517 -31.36 18.42 5.22
C ARG A 517 -30.72 17.83 3.98
N ASP A 518 -31.29 18.08 2.80
CA ASP A 518 -30.79 17.54 1.55
C ASP A 518 -29.48 18.22 1.14
N ARG A 519 -29.32 19.53 1.39
CA ARG A 519 -28.03 20.23 1.27
C ARG A 519 -26.98 19.71 2.25
N PHE A 520 -27.36 19.44 3.50
CA PHE A 520 -26.45 18.84 4.48
C PHE A 520 -26.06 17.42 4.09
N ARG A 521 -26.99 16.60 3.57
CA ARG A 521 -26.67 15.27 3.05
C ARG A 521 -25.73 15.34 1.85
N GLN A 522 -25.98 16.25 0.92
CA GLN A 522 -25.11 16.45 -0.23
C GLN A 522 -23.70 16.87 0.22
N ARG A 523 -23.59 17.85 1.11
CA ARG A 523 -22.29 18.28 1.66
C ARG A 523 -21.60 17.17 2.44
N ASN A 524 -22.34 16.34 3.16
CA ASN A 524 -21.77 15.18 3.85
C ASN A 524 -21.27 14.12 2.86
N ALA A 525 -21.99 13.88 1.77
CA ALA A 525 -21.56 12.97 0.71
C ALA A 525 -20.31 13.50 -0.01
N GLU A 526 -20.25 14.79 -0.31
CA GLU A 526 -19.07 15.47 -0.88
C GLU A 526 -17.87 15.38 0.08
N LEU A 527 -18.07 15.63 1.39
CA LEU A 527 -17.02 15.49 2.41
C LEU A 527 -16.56 14.03 2.59
N GLU A 528 -17.47 13.06 2.50
CA GLU A 528 -17.12 11.63 2.54
C GLU A 528 -16.34 11.21 1.29
N GLU A 529 -16.67 11.74 0.12
CA GLU A 529 -15.94 11.51 -1.12
C GLU A 529 -14.55 12.14 -1.07
N GLU A 530 -14.44 13.37 -0.57
CA GLU A 530 -13.16 14.05 -0.39
C GLU A 530 -12.29 13.35 0.66
N LEU A 531 -12.88 12.84 1.74
CA LEU A 531 -12.19 11.99 2.71
C LEU A 531 -11.65 10.71 2.05
N ARG A 532 -12.44 10.05 1.20
CA ARG A 532 -11.98 8.86 0.45
C ARG A 532 -10.83 9.20 -0.50
N LYS A 533 -10.91 10.32 -1.22
CA LYS A 533 -9.82 10.81 -2.08
C LYS A 533 -8.55 11.07 -1.26
N GLN A 534 -8.65 11.73 -0.10
CA GLN A 534 -7.51 11.96 0.79
C GLN A 534 -6.92 10.64 1.30
N PHE A 535 -7.74 9.65 1.65
CA PHE A 535 -7.23 8.33 2.05
C PHE A 535 -6.51 7.60 0.91
N GLN A 536 -7.03 7.72 -0.32
CA GLN A 536 -6.40 7.12 -1.49
C GLN A 536 -5.05 7.78 -1.79
N ILE A 537 -4.97 9.12 -1.76
CA ILE A 537 -3.73 9.88 -1.91
C ILE A 537 -2.73 9.51 -0.80
N ILE A 538 -3.17 9.39 0.46
CA ILE A 538 -2.28 8.97 1.56
C ILE A 538 -1.77 7.54 1.34
N SER A 539 -2.61 6.64 0.82
CA SER A 539 -2.20 5.26 0.50
C SER A 539 -1.17 5.25 -0.63
N GLU A 540 -1.41 6.02 -1.68
CA GLU A 540 -0.52 6.15 -2.84
C GLU A 540 0.83 6.76 -2.42
N LEU A 541 0.83 7.87 -1.70
CA LEU A 541 2.05 8.49 -1.15
C LEU A 541 2.81 7.54 -0.22
N ARG A 542 2.11 6.69 0.56
CA ARG A 542 2.77 5.66 1.38
C ARG A 542 3.43 4.59 0.53
N THR A 543 2.79 4.15 -0.56
CA THR A 543 3.39 3.21 -1.50
C THR A 543 4.56 3.82 -2.26
N GLU A 544 4.46 5.08 -2.66
CA GLU A 544 5.54 5.83 -3.31
C GLU A 544 6.74 5.99 -2.36
N ILE A 545 6.51 6.38 -1.09
CA ILE A 545 7.57 6.44 -0.07
C ILE A 545 8.24 5.08 0.10
N LYS A 546 7.48 3.97 0.08
CA LYS A 546 8.05 2.62 0.19
C LYS A 546 8.89 2.27 -1.04
N ASN A 547 8.42 2.61 -2.23
CA ASN A 547 9.13 2.37 -3.48
C ASN A 547 10.41 3.20 -3.54
N LEU A 548 10.33 4.51 -3.27
CA LEU A 548 11.48 5.41 -3.16
C LEU A 548 12.48 4.95 -2.10
N GLN A 549 12.03 4.44 -0.94
CA GLN A 549 12.95 3.87 0.04
C GLN A 549 13.66 2.62 -0.48
N SER A 550 12.98 1.76 -1.23
CA SER A 550 13.56 0.56 -1.83
C SER A 550 14.56 0.90 -2.94
N ASP A 551 14.24 1.92 -3.75
CA ASP A 551 15.09 2.34 -4.85
C ASP A 551 16.30 3.13 -4.35
N ASN A 552 16.12 4.00 -3.35
CA ASN A 552 17.25 4.64 -2.64
C ASN A 552 18.19 3.61 -2.02
N LEU A 553 17.66 2.49 -1.49
CA LEU A 553 18.49 1.39 -1.00
C LEU A 553 19.28 0.75 -2.16
N LYS A 554 18.62 0.35 -3.26
CA LYS A 554 19.28 -0.21 -4.46
C LYS A 554 20.33 0.72 -5.07
N LEU A 555 20.04 2.02 -5.12
CA LEU A 555 20.98 3.07 -5.54
C LEU A 555 22.19 3.11 -4.61
N TYR A 556 21.97 3.02 -3.30
CA TYR A 556 23.06 2.91 -2.33
C TYR A 556 23.89 1.63 -2.56
N GLU A 557 23.27 0.48 -2.83
CA GLU A 557 23.99 -0.75 -3.18
C GLU A 557 24.86 -0.53 -4.43
N LYS A 558 24.28 0.04 -5.49
CA LYS A 558 24.98 0.30 -6.76
C LYS A 558 26.14 1.27 -6.58
N VAL A 559 25.94 2.35 -5.82
CA VAL A 559 27.01 3.30 -5.47
C VAL A 559 28.11 2.60 -4.68
N ARG A 560 27.76 1.72 -3.72
CA ARG A 560 28.74 0.95 -2.95
C ARG A 560 29.49 -0.05 -3.82
N TYR A 561 28.82 -0.76 -4.72
CA TYR A 561 29.45 -1.68 -5.69
C TYR A 561 30.39 -0.93 -6.64
N MET A 562 30.02 0.26 -7.11
CA MET A 562 30.93 1.09 -7.93
C MET A 562 32.10 1.64 -7.11
N GLN A 563 31.88 1.99 -5.85
CA GLN A 563 32.92 2.45 -4.94
C GLN A 563 33.90 1.33 -4.57
N SER A 564 33.42 0.08 -4.38
CA SER A 564 34.27 -1.08 -4.15
C SER A 564 35.09 -1.42 -5.39
N TYR A 565 34.52 -1.33 -6.59
CA TYR A 565 35.29 -1.48 -7.84
C TYR A 565 36.33 -0.37 -8.02
N ARG A 566 36.06 0.86 -7.56
CA ARG A 566 37.02 1.96 -7.59
C ARG A 566 38.14 1.81 -6.54
N GLU A 567 37.84 1.29 -5.36
CA GLU A 567 38.83 0.92 -4.34
C GLU A 567 39.70 -0.28 -4.80
N GLU A 568 39.10 -1.25 -5.48
CA GLU A 568 39.79 -2.43 -6.03
C GLU A 568 40.66 -2.06 -7.24
N ALA A 569 40.23 -1.10 -8.06
CA ALA A 569 41.04 -0.49 -9.12
C ALA A 569 42.16 0.43 -8.57
N GLY A 570 42.08 0.86 -7.31
CA GLY A 570 43.08 1.69 -6.63
C GLY A 570 44.25 0.92 -6.01
N SER A 571 44.23 -0.41 -6.03
CA SER A 571 45.25 -1.27 -5.37
C SER A 571 46.40 -1.73 -6.28
N ARG A 572 46.61 -1.10 -7.45
CA ARG A 572 47.79 -1.32 -8.30
C ARG A 572 48.82 -0.19 -8.13
N PRO A 573 50.11 -0.49 -7.90
CA PRO A 573 51.12 0.54 -7.72
C PRO A 573 51.40 1.29 -9.02
N VAL A 574 51.65 2.59 -8.84
CA VAL A 574 51.79 3.67 -9.83
C VAL A 574 52.98 3.46 -10.77
N THR A 575 52.76 3.55 -12.09
CA THR A 575 53.73 4.10 -13.04
C THR A 575 53.03 4.80 -14.22
N SER A 576 53.52 5.98 -14.59
CA SER A 576 53.22 6.80 -15.78
C SER A 576 52.00 7.73 -15.74
N GLN A 577 52.26 8.95 -15.26
CA GLN A 577 52.09 10.22 -15.99
C GLN A 577 51.28 10.15 -17.31
N LEU A 578 50.08 10.77 -17.33
CA LEU A 578 49.75 12.02 -18.03
C LEU A 578 48.23 12.32 -17.92
N ASP A 579 47.93 13.58 -17.60
CA ASP A 579 46.65 14.33 -17.58
C ASP A 579 45.49 13.97 -16.61
N PRO A 580 45.14 14.88 -15.67
CA PRO A 580 43.91 14.82 -14.89
C PRO A 580 42.83 15.72 -15.52
N LEU A 581 41.75 15.13 -16.00
CA LEU A 581 40.49 15.87 -16.22
C LEU A 581 39.76 16.05 -14.88
N PRO A 582 39.10 17.20 -14.65
CA PRO A 582 38.51 17.52 -13.36
C PRO A 582 37.25 16.69 -13.11
N ALA A 583 37.10 16.20 -11.87
CA ALA A 583 35.86 15.61 -11.40
C ALA A 583 34.73 16.67 -11.43
N PRO A 584 33.50 16.33 -11.82
CA PRO A 584 32.39 17.25 -11.68
C PRO A 584 32.06 17.39 -10.19
N ALA A 585 32.30 18.58 -9.67
CA ALA A 585 31.65 19.06 -8.47
C ALA A 585 30.16 19.22 -8.77
N GLY A 586 29.31 18.45 -8.08
CA GLY A 586 27.86 18.60 -8.18
C GLY A 586 27.14 17.74 -7.16
N GLY A 587 26.56 18.37 -6.14
CA GLY A 587 25.52 17.75 -5.30
C GLY A 587 25.91 17.54 -3.85
N SER A 588 25.65 18.55 -3.03
CA SER A 588 25.65 18.52 -1.57
C SER A 588 24.57 17.56 -1.03
N ALA A 589 24.80 16.25 -1.08
CA ALA A 589 24.05 15.30 -0.26
C ALA A 589 24.64 15.33 1.17
N ARG A 590 23.83 15.72 2.16
CA ARG A 590 24.24 15.72 3.56
C ARG A 590 24.75 14.33 3.95
N PRO A 591 25.91 14.19 4.62
CA PRO A 591 26.46 12.89 5.01
C PRO A 591 25.51 12.04 5.89
N ASP A 592 24.51 12.69 6.50
CA ASP A 592 23.49 12.08 7.35
C ASP A 592 22.52 11.15 6.59
N ASP A 593 22.06 11.53 5.38
CA ASP A 593 21.15 10.68 4.59
C ASP A 593 21.85 9.43 4.08
N MET A 594 23.11 9.57 3.65
CA MET A 594 23.93 8.45 3.22
C MET A 594 24.22 7.48 4.37
N SER A 595 24.37 7.99 5.59
CA SER A 595 24.56 7.17 6.80
C SER A 595 23.30 6.36 7.17
N LYS A 596 22.11 6.94 6.99
CA LYS A 596 20.84 6.26 7.25
C LYS A 596 20.58 5.10 6.29
N TYR A 597 20.88 5.29 5.00
CA TYR A 597 20.78 4.22 4.01
C TYR A 597 21.91 3.19 4.16
N ARG A 598 23.10 3.60 4.60
CA ARG A 598 24.19 2.70 5.00
C ARG A 598 23.78 1.76 6.13
N THR A 599 23.21 2.27 7.22
CA THR A 599 22.77 1.41 8.33
C THR A 599 21.67 0.45 7.90
N ARG A 600 20.68 0.92 7.12
CA ARG A 600 19.61 0.05 6.59
C ARG A 600 20.13 -1.02 5.63
N TYR A 601 21.15 -0.71 4.83
CA TYR A 601 21.81 -1.65 3.94
C TYR A 601 22.66 -2.67 4.71
N GLU A 602 23.45 -2.22 5.69
CA GLU A 602 24.24 -3.09 6.56
C GLU A 602 23.33 -4.05 7.35
N GLU A 603 22.17 -3.58 7.85
CA GLU A 603 21.17 -4.43 8.52
C GLU A 603 20.53 -5.47 7.58
N ALA A 604 20.22 -5.07 6.33
CA ALA A 604 19.61 -5.96 5.34
C ALA A 604 20.59 -7.01 4.80
N MET A 605 21.87 -6.66 4.66
CA MET A 605 22.89 -7.52 4.06
C MET A 605 23.65 -8.37 5.08
N ASN A 606 23.55 -8.08 6.39
CA ASN A 606 24.26 -8.84 7.41
C ASN A 606 23.63 -10.22 7.66
N PRO A 607 24.26 -11.32 7.21
CA PRO A 607 23.71 -12.67 7.37
C PRO A 607 23.59 -13.07 8.83
N PHE A 608 24.37 -12.46 9.73
CA PHE A 608 24.28 -12.70 11.17
C PHE A 608 23.06 -12.04 11.82
N GLU A 609 22.49 -11.00 11.21
CA GLU A 609 21.30 -10.33 11.73
C GLU A 609 20.03 -11.06 11.29
N ALA A 610 20.00 -11.53 10.04
CA ALA A 610 19.00 -12.49 9.57
C ALA A 610 19.06 -13.82 10.37
N PHE A 611 20.27 -14.28 10.70
CA PHE A 611 20.47 -15.47 11.55
C PHE A 611 20.07 -15.21 12.99
N ARG A 612 20.45 -14.08 13.61
CA ARG A 612 19.98 -13.69 14.95
C ARG A 612 18.47 -13.50 14.99
N GLY A 613 17.85 -12.99 13.91
CA GLY A 613 16.40 -12.87 13.77
C GLY A 613 15.70 -14.24 13.75
N ARG A 614 16.26 -15.20 13.00
CA ARG A 614 15.78 -16.60 12.94
C ARG A 614 16.05 -17.37 14.24
N GLU A 615 17.21 -17.18 14.87
CA GLU A 615 17.51 -17.75 16.18
C GLU A 615 16.64 -17.14 17.27
N ALA A 616 16.38 -15.84 17.25
CA ALA A 616 15.50 -15.18 18.22
C ALA A 616 14.05 -15.67 18.06
N THR A 617 13.58 -15.91 16.84
CA THR A 617 12.25 -16.50 16.60
C THR A 617 12.20 -17.97 16.99
N ARG A 618 13.25 -18.75 16.74
CA ARG A 618 13.35 -20.14 17.21
C ARG A 618 13.45 -20.24 18.73
N ALA A 619 14.19 -19.34 19.37
CA ALA A 619 14.25 -19.20 20.81
C ALA A 619 12.87 -18.83 21.38
N TYR A 620 12.16 -17.88 20.75
CA TYR A 620 10.78 -17.51 21.11
C TYR A 620 9.79 -18.68 21.00
N GLN A 621 9.94 -19.52 19.97
CA GLN A 621 9.14 -20.73 19.78
C GLN A 621 9.50 -21.84 20.79
N ASN A 622 10.74 -21.91 21.27
CA ASN A 622 11.17 -22.87 22.27
C ASN A 622 10.84 -22.46 23.73
N LEU A 623 10.34 -21.24 23.96
CA LEU A 623 9.99 -20.75 25.30
C LEU A 623 8.62 -21.24 25.75
N ASN A 624 8.50 -21.57 27.04
CA ASN A 624 7.28 -22.03 27.67
C ASN A 624 6.20 -20.92 27.68
N HIS A 625 4.92 -21.28 27.76
CA HIS A 625 3.80 -20.33 27.62
C HIS A 625 3.86 -19.18 28.66
N ILE A 626 4.32 -19.47 29.87
CA ILE A 626 4.53 -18.47 30.93
C ILE A 626 5.71 -17.55 30.60
N GLU A 627 6.80 -18.11 30.07
CA GLU A 627 7.98 -17.34 29.66
C GLU A 627 7.69 -16.44 28.47
N ARG A 628 6.82 -16.87 27.55
CA ARG A 628 6.29 -16.03 26.46
C ARG A 628 5.47 -14.86 27.00
N GLY A 629 4.63 -15.10 28.00
CA GLY A 629 3.88 -14.04 28.69
C GLY A 629 4.80 -13.01 29.34
N VAL A 630 5.84 -13.47 30.02
CA VAL A 630 6.87 -12.60 30.63
C VAL A 630 7.67 -11.84 29.57
N LEU A 631 8.01 -12.47 28.45
CA LEU A 631 8.74 -11.81 27.35
C LEU A 631 7.91 -10.72 26.66
N VAL A 632 6.61 -10.95 26.46
CA VAL A 632 5.70 -9.92 25.92
C VAL A 632 5.59 -8.75 26.89
N LEU A 633 5.44 -9.04 28.19
CA LEU A 633 5.35 -8.01 29.23
C LEU A 633 6.64 -7.19 29.33
N THR A 634 7.80 -7.87 29.39
CA THR A 634 9.11 -7.20 29.47
C THR A 634 9.42 -6.39 28.22
N ARG A 635 9.09 -6.89 27.02
CA ARG A 635 9.26 -6.14 25.76
C ARG A 635 8.34 -4.93 25.68
N GLY A 636 7.11 -5.02 26.18
CA GLY A 636 6.20 -3.89 26.32
C GLY A 636 6.73 -2.82 27.28
N ILE A 637 7.31 -3.24 28.41
CA ILE A 637 7.90 -2.33 29.40
C ILE A 637 9.16 -1.65 28.84
N LEU A 638 10.04 -2.38 28.14
CA LEU A 638 11.31 -1.87 27.62
C LEU A 638 11.18 -1.06 26.33
N GLY A 639 10.14 -1.31 25.55
CA GLY A 639 9.93 -0.68 24.24
C GLY A 639 9.54 0.80 24.30
N ASN A 640 8.96 1.27 25.41
CA ASN A 640 8.49 2.64 25.53
C ASN A 640 9.25 3.41 26.62
N ARG A 641 9.69 4.64 26.32
CA ARG A 641 10.54 5.44 27.24
C ARG A 641 9.83 5.76 28.55
N ARG A 642 8.51 5.96 28.50
CA ARG A 642 7.66 6.26 29.67
C ARG A 642 7.43 5.02 30.55
N THR A 643 7.18 3.85 29.95
CA THR A 643 7.01 2.60 30.71
C THR A 643 8.31 2.16 31.37
N ARG A 644 9.46 2.40 30.72
CA ARG A 644 10.77 2.16 31.33
C ARG A 644 11.00 3.04 32.55
N ALA A 645 10.67 4.34 32.48
CA ALA A 645 10.75 5.24 33.63
C ALA A 645 9.80 4.82 34.77
N PHE A 646 8.57 4.44 34.42
CA PHE A 646 7.60 3.93 35.39
C PHE A 646 8.06 2.63 36.06
N PHE A 647 8.64 1.70 35.31
CA PHE A 647 9.17 0.45 35.84
C PHE A 647 10.37 0.68 36.76
N ILE A 648 11.28 1.60 36.40
CA ILE A 648 12.40 1.98 37.27
C ILE A 648 11.89 2.60 38.57
N PHE A 649 10.90 3.50 38.48
CA PHE A 649 10.28 4.10 39.66
C PHE A 649 9.55 3.06 40.53
N TYR A 650 8.81 2.16 39.90
CA TYR A 650 8.14 1.05 40.57
C TYR A 650 9.14 0.10 41.26
N ALA A 651 10.22 -0.27 40.58
CA ALA A 651 11.27 -1.11 41.16
C ALA A 651 11.97 -0.42 42.33
N LEU A 652 12.24 0.89 42.23
CA LEU A 652 12.84 1.69 43.30
C LEU A 652 11.88 1.82 44.48
N ALA A 653 10.60 2.06 44.24
CA ALA A 653 9.56 2.08 45.27
C ALA A 653 9.42 0.72 45.96
N LEU A 654 9.51 -0.39 45.21
CA LEU A 654 9.49 -1.73 45.77
C LEU A 654 10.73 -2.01 46.62
N HIS A 655 11.93 -1.59 46.17
CA HIS A 655 13.15 -1.69 46.96
C HIS A 655 13.10 -0.85 48.24
N LEU A 656 12.53 0.37 48.17
CA LEU A 656 12.29 1.19 49.36
C LEU A 656 11.28 0.54 50.29
N LEU A 657 10.22 -0.07 49.77
CA LEU A 657 9.23 -0.79 50.56
C LEU A 657 9.85 -2.01 51.22
N VAL A 658 10.65 -2.80 50.51
CA VAL A 658 11.36 -3.96 51.08
C VAL A 658 12.42 -3.51 52.09
N MET A 659 13.16 -2.43 51.83
CA MET A 659 14.06 -1.84 52.83
C MET A 659 13.29 -1.39 54.05
N PHE A 660 12.12 -0.75 53.87
CA PHE A 660 11.29 -0.31 54.98
C PHE A 660 10.74 -1.49 55.77
N THR A 661 10.23 -2.54 55.13
CA THR A 661 9.72 -3.72 55.83
C THR A 661 10.82 -4.55 56.50
N THR A 662 12.00 -4.66 55.89
CA THR A 662 13.16 -5.31 56.50
C THR A 662 13.76 -4.48 57.61
N TYR A 663 13.78 -3.15 57.47
CA TYR A 663 14.12 -2.22 58.55
C TYR A 663 13.16 -2.40 59.70
N GLU A 664 11.84 -2.27 59.49
CA GLU A 664 10.80 -2.51 60.51
C GLU A 664 10.90 -3.91 61.14
N CYS A 665 11.16 -4.97 60.36
CA CYS A 665 11.40 -6.31 60.91
C CYS A 665 12.69 -6.38 61.75
N THR A 666 13.74 -5.64 61.38
CA THR A 666 15.01 -5.58 62.10
C THR A 666 14.91 -4.71 63.37
N THR A 667 14.15 -3.61 63.32
CA THR A 667 13.88 -2.77 64.50
C THR A 667 12.92 -3.50 65.45
N SER A 668 11.91 -4.19 64.92
CA SER A 668 10.95 -4.99 65.69
C SER A 668 11.61 -6.23 66.30
N SER A 669 12.60 -6.83 65.62
CA SER A 669 13.40 -7.94 66.19
C SER A 669 14.48 -7.47 67.18
N SER A 670 14.85 -6.19 67.21
CA SER A 670 15.57 -5.61 68.36
C SER A 670 14.69 -5.39 69.60
N GLY A 671 13.36 -5.54 69.48
CA GLY A 671 12.40 -5.50 70.59
C GLY A 671 11.86 -6.86 71.06
N GLY A 672 12.25 -7.98 70.41
CA GLY A 672 11.76 -9.32 70.72
C GLY A 672 12.71 -10.08 71.66
N GLN A 673 12.28 -10.26 72.91
CA GLN A 673 12.96 -11.04 73.95
C GLN A 673 13.59 -12.35 73.43
N LEU A 674 14.86 -12.56 73.77
CA LEU A 674 15.52 -13.87 73.84
C LEU A 674 14.67 -14.83 74.67
N GLN A 675 13.82 -15.61 74.01
CA GLN A 675 13.09 -16.70 74.65
C GLN A 675 14.08 -17.86 74.86
N ARG A 676 14.72 -17.85 76.03
CA ARG A 676 15.55 -18.95 76.54
C ARG A 676 14.77 -20.26 76.40
N GLN A 677 15.38 -21.25 75.74
CA GLN A 677 14.98 -22.65 75.89
C GLN A 677 14.97 -23.01 77.39
N PRO A 678 13.92 -23.67 77.91
CA PRO A 678 14.02 -24.33 79.19
C PRO A 678 14.89 -25.58 79.02
N GLY A 679 15.95 -25.69 79.83
CA GLY A 679 16.82 -26.85 79.86
C GLY A 679 16.07 -28.12 80.30
N PRO A 680 16.56 -29.30 79.92
CA PRO A 680 15.99 -30.56 80.37
C PRO A 680 16.42 -30.84 81.82
N HIS A 681 15.53 -31.50 82.58
CA HIS A 681 15.63 -31.87 84.00
C HIS A 681 15.28 -30.71 84.95
N ARG A 682 14.24 -30.81 85.79
CA ARG A 682 13.90 -31.90 86.71
C ARG A 682 12.44 -31.80 87.14
#